data_AF-A0A3M7KWT8-F1
#
_entry.id   AF-A0A3M7KWT8-F1
#
_cell.length_a   1.000
_cell.length_b   1.000
_cell.length_c   1.000
_cell.angle_alpha   90.00
_cell.angle_beta   90.00
_cell.angle_gamma   90.00
#
_symmetry.space_group_name_H-M   'P 1'
#
loop_
_entity.id
_entity.type
_entity.pdbx_description
1 polymer ?
#
loop_
_entity_poly.entity_id
_entity_poly.type
_entity_poly.pdbx_seq_one_letter_code
_entity_poly.pdbx_strand_id
1 'polypeptide(L)'
;TDPFTLSAWVLSQQHLTAPNAKGRLTVLLNAITVGCKFVASAVRKAGLAGNDVLGMAGSSNVQGEDQKKLDLVANEVFKNVLARTGQCAVLVTEEEEEPIFIRPEQRGEYCVVFDPLDGSSNIDCGVSIGTIFGIYKVAPGSEGSLADVLRPGRDMVAAGYCMYGSMTYLMLSTGRGVSGFTLDPSLGEFVATHRDLVMPPRGSIYSINEGNAAIRSGRRGGKPYSLRYVGSMVADVHRTLLYGGVFLYPADAKNTKGKLRLLYEGYPMAYLIEQAGGRAIDERCERLLLREPEDIHDRAPVYLGSCEDVDDIERHYKEQGLRVALGCTYHWQCRTKHQARNEIIMALAVAHKHLVAKFETPCATCNAPILQGESMFPASDSVCKHWERMGVCFYKDRCVFRHPAERLEELQRVAARQAAFKAARRTTNDIRCKENRGPGKRNRVRNRFRAGTLRRWLLDAVGEDRLRRGSGILDVAAGKGELAFEFLNLNGIPSTALEPRPLQLERHVKWLQRGYYNWNAVFAPYNSATAEGAQGRVAREQPCDMPAHLRMVATPAVAACLGIAWPGGPDAVSREAQRSEGGGAQAQETAEQTTPRLPCLEEPPAGWERAYAMACEAAEDLRWTHRGLRSDHESAAAAHEAGDGEPAVETQGTASSIEVEESFQTPTVADDGEADGRPLGAAVAWRALRGASAVVAMHPDQATEFAVDLALALDVPMAVVPCCVYASDFPHRRLPDGRRVTSHEDFVEYLCSKHPSIGTATLPFEGKNTLVFRR
;
A
#
# COMPACT_ATOMS: atom_id res chain seq x y z
N THR A 1 -43.38 -0.73 11.88
CA THR A 1 -42.37 -0.80 10.80
C THR A 1 -42.58 -2.12 10.09
N ASP A 2 -42.83 -2.09 8.78
CA ASP A 2 -43.08 -3.30 7.98
C ASP A 2 -41.76 -3.71 7.26
N PRO A 3 -41.01 -4.71 7.76
CA PRO A 3 -39.75 -5.11 7.16
C PRO A 3 -40.00 -5.83 5.83
N PHE A 4 -39.76 -5.13 4.71
CA PHE A 4 -39.85 -5.73 3.39
C PHE A 4 -38.63 -6.60 3.10
N THR A 5 -38.79 -7.92 3.24
CA THR A 5 -37.69 -8.89 3.10
C THR A 5 -37.36 -9.19 1.64
N LEU A 6 -36.17 -9.75 1.40
CA LEU A 6 -35.75 -10.23 0.08
C LEU A 6 -36.75 -11.24 -0.49
N SER A 7 -37.19 -12.22 0.31
CA SER A 7 -38.16 -13.21 -0.16
C SER A 7 -39.49 -12.57 -0.56
N ALA A 8 -39.98 -11.57 0.20
CA ALA A 8 -41.16 -10.80 -0.15
C ALA A 8 -40.95 -9.98 -1.44
N TRP A 9 -39.77 -9.36 -1.59
CA TRP A 9 -39.40 -8.63 -2.80
C TRP A 9 -39.34 -9.54 -4.02
N VAL A 10 -38.71 -10.72 -3.95
CA VAL A 10 -38.61 -11.66 -5.08
C VAL A 10 -40.00 -12.15 -5.50
N LEU A 11 -40.89 -12.44 -4.55
CA LEU A 11 -42.28 -12.81 -4.84
C LEU A 11 -43.05 -11.67 -5.50
N SER A 12 -42.88 -10.44 -5.00
CA SER A 12 -43.47 -9.24 -5.61
C SER A 12 -42.97 -9.03 -7.04
N GLN A 13 -41.67 -9.16 -7.28
CA GLN A 13 -41.09 -9.06 -8.63
C GLN A 13 -41.63 -10.13 -9.57
N GLN A 14 -41.78 -11.39 -9.11
CA GLN A 14 -42.41 -12.42 -9.93
C GLN A 14 -43.84 -12.03 -10.30
N HIS A 15 -44.64 -11.60 -9.33
CA HIS A 15 -46.04 -11.22 -9.57
C HIS A 15 -46.17 -10.08 -10.59
N LEU A 16 -45.30 -9.07 -10.49
CA LEU A 16 -45.32 -7.90 -11.35
C LEU A 16 -44.77 -8.16 -12.77
N THR A 17 -43.75 -9.00 -12.90
CA THR A 17 -42.99 -9.12 -14.14
C THR A 17 -43.29 -10.39 -14.92
N ALA A 18 -43.72 -11.45 -14.23
CA ALA A 18 -43.97 -12.76 -14.81
C ALA A 18 -45.07 -13.50 -14.01
N PRO A 19 -46.34 -13.04 -14.07
CA PRO A 19 -47.43 -13.62 -13.28
C PRO A 19 -47.68 -15.11 -13.57
N ASN A 20 -47.29 -15.58 -14.75
CA ASN A 20 -47.40 -16.99 -15.15
C ASN A 20 -46.14 -17.83 -14.84
N ALA A 21 -45.13 -17.25 -14.19
CA ALA A 21 -43.91 -17.98 -13.83
C ALA A 21 -44.17 -18.99 -12.71
N LYS A 22 -43.55 -20.17 -12.83
CA LYS A 22 -43.73 -21.30 -11.90
C LYS A 22 -42.94 -21.20 -10.58
N GLY A 23 -42.38 -20.04 -10.21
CA GLY A 23 -41.60 -19.92 -8.97
C GLY A 23 -40.16 -20.43 -9.04
N ARG A 24 -39.69 -20.95 -10.17
CA ARG A 24 -38.38 -21.63 -10.26
C ARG A 24 -37.19 -20.72 -9.93
N LEU A 25 -37.17 -19.52 -10.50
CA LEU A 25 -36.12 -18.53 -10.21
C LEU A 25 -36.20 -18.07 -8.74
N THR A 26 -37.40 -17.95 -8.18
CA THR A 26 -37.60 -17.60 -6.77
C THR A 26 -36.99 -18.62 -5.83
N VAL A 27 -37.18 -19.92 -6.09
CA VAL A 27 -36.56 -21.00 -5.31
C VAL A 27 -35.03 -20.90 -5.38
N LEU A 28 -34.49 -20.65 -6.57
CA LEU A 28 -33.06 -20.52 -6.78
C LEU A 28 -32.45 -19.31 -6.03
N LEU A 29 -33.08 -18.15 -6.10
CA LEU A 29 -32.64 -16.94 -5.39
C LEU A 29 -32.71 -17.09 -3.86
N ASN A 30 -33.72 -17.79 -3.35
CA ASN A 30 -33.80 -18.12 -1.93
C ASN A 30 -32.66 -19.05 -1.50
N ALA A 31 -32.28 -20.04 -2.33
CA ALA A 31 -31.14 -20.92 -2.05
C ALA A 31 -29.80 -20.16 -2.03
N ILE A 32 -29.59 -19.22 -2.95
CA ILE A 32 -28.44 -18.31 -2.93
C ILE A 32 -28.39 -17.52 -1.62
N THR A 33 -29.54 -17.01 -1.18
CA THR A 33 -29.65 -16.26 0.08
C THR A 33 -29.24 -17.12 1.28
N VAL A 34 -29.60 -18.41 1.30
CA VAL A 34 -29.15 -19.36 2.34
C VAL A 34 -27.63 -19.54 2.31
N GLY A 35 -27.04 -19.72 1.13
CA GLY A 35 -25.59 -19.79 0.95
C GLY A 35 -24.88 -18.55 1.47
N CYS A 36 -25.37 -17.36 1.13
CA CYS A 36 -24.84 -16.10 1.61
C CYS A 36 -24.93 -15.95 3.13
N LYS A 37 -26.04 -16.36 3.77
CA LYS A 37 -26.17 -16.34 5.24
C LYS A 37 -25.19 -17.30 5.92
N PHE A 38 -24.97 -18.47 5.33
CA PHE A 38 -24.00 -19.44 5.84
C PHE A 38 -22.58 -18.87 5.78
N VAL A 39 -22.15 -18.38 4.61
CA VAL A 39 -20.81 -17.80 4.42
C VAL A 39 -20.62 -16.58 5.30
N ALA A 40 -21.62 -15.69 5.42
CA ALA A 40 -21.57 -14.55 6.33
C ALA A 40 -21.32 -14.95 7.79
N SER A 41 -21.97 -16.02 8.26
CA SER A 41 -21.73 -16.56 9.60
C SER A 41 -20.32 -17.16 9.72
N ALA A 42 -19.85 -17.89 8.71
CA ALA A 42 -18.53 -18.51 8.71
C ALA A 42 -17.40 -17.47 8.71
N VAL A 43 -17.48 -16.46 7.83
CA VAL A 43 -16.51 -15.35 7.75
C VAL A 43 -16.40 -14.60 9.09
N ARG A 44 -17.53 -14.31 9.75
CA ARG A 44 -17.54 -13.62 11.06
C ARG A 44 -16.90 -14.43 12.19
N LYS A 45 -16.74 -15.74 12.02
CA LYS A 45 -16.15 -16.67 13.01
C LYS A 45 -14.77 -17.17 12.61
N ALA A 46 -14.29 -16.85 11.40
CA ALA A 46 -13.06 -17.41 10.84
C ALA A 46 -11.83 -17.18 11.74
N GLY A 47 -11.74 -16.01 12.39
CA GLY A 47 -10.65 -15.71 13.34
C GLY A 47 -10.78 -16.38 14.72
N LEU A 48 -11.97 -16.84 15.11
CA LEU A 48 -12.23 -17.47 16.41
C LEU A 48 -12.10 -18.99 16.39
N ALA A 49 -12.31 -19.60 15.23
CA ALA A 49 -12.45 -21.05 15.13
C ALA A 49 -11.12 -21.81 15.05
N GLY A 50 -9.97 -21.13 15.15
CA GLY A 50 -8.65 -21.74 14.95
C GLY A 50 -8.59 -22.53 13.63
N ASN A 51 -7.66 -23.49 13.53
CA ASN A 51 -7.56 -24.35 12.36
C ASN A 51 -8.79 -25.26 12.10
N ASP A 52 -9.83 -25.18 12.93
CA ASP A 52 -11.02 -26.03 12.89
C ASP A 52 -12.28 -25.20 12.57
N VAL A 53 -12.25 -24.45 11.46
CA VAL A 53 -13.28 -23.45 11.10
C VAL A 53 -14.72 -23.95 11.16
N LEU A 54 -14.97 -25.26 11.02
CA LEU A 54 -16.13 -25.97 11.56
C LEU A 54 -15.68 -27.41 11.76
N GLY A 55 -16.10 -28.11 12.82
CA GLY A 55 -15.75 -29.51 13.14
C GLY A 55 -16.20 -30.58 12.13
N MET A 56 -15.89 -30.40 10.85
CA MET A 56 -16.18 -31.28 9.71
C MET A 56 -14.92 -31.72 8.95
N ALA A 57 -13.71 -31.28 9.32
CA ALA A 57 -12.46 -31.74 8.71
C ALA A 57 -11.61 -32.52 9.71
N GLY A 58 -11.99 -33.79 9.94
CA GLY A 58 -11.14 -34.76 10.60
C GLY A 58 -9.99 -35.19 9.69
N SER A 59 -8.97 -34.36 9.54
CA SER A 59 -7.63 -34.80 9.13
C SER A 59 -6.59 -33.70 9.37
N SER A 60 -5.64 -34.01 10.24
CA SER A 60 -4.44 -33.22 10.47
C SER A 60 -3.50 -33.34 9.26
N ASN A 61 -3.32 -32.27 8.50
CA ASN A 61 -2.25 -32.23 7.50
C ASN A 61 -1.14 -31.27 7.91
N VAL A 62 0.01 -31.88 8.16
CA VAL A 62 1.33 -31.26 8.36
C VAL A 62 1.88 -30.92 6.97
N GLN A 63 1.65 -29.71 6.47
CA GLN A 63 2.44 -28.99 5.45
C GLN A 63 1.68 -27.75 4.96
N GLY A 64 2.05 -26.55 5.44
CA GLY A 64 2.07 -25.30 4.67
C GLY A 64 0.81 -24.76 3.95
N GLU A 65 -0.41 -25.20 4.26
CA GLU A 65 -1.65 -24.69 3.63
C GLU A 65 -2.64 -24.13 4.66
N ASP A 66 -2.39 -22.92 5.16
CA ASP A 66 -3.41 -22.14 5.90
C ASP A 66 -4.42 -21.46 4.95
N GLN A 67 -4.16 -21.47 3.63
CA GLN A 67 -4.78 -20.56 2.65
C GLN A 67 -6.08 -21.05 1.96
N LYS A 68 -6.69 -22.20 2.32
CA LYS A 68 -7.74 -22.85 1.48
C LYS A 68 -9.04 -23.30 2.17
N LYS A 69 -9.20 -23.15 3.49
CA LYS A 69 -10.32 -23.82 4.19
C LYS A 69 -11.67 -23.16 3.95
N LEU A 70 -11.75 -21.83 3.93
CA LEU A 70 -13.03 -21.13 3.82
C LEU A 70 -13.56 -21.07 2.39
N ASP A 71 -12.67 -20.94 1.40
CA ASP A 71 -13.00 -20.98 -0.03
C ASP A 71 -13.64 -22.33 -0.40
N LEU A 72 -13.03 -23.44 0.02
CA LEU A 72 -13.56 -24.79 -0.19
C LEU A 72 -14.92 -24.99 0.50
N VAL A 73 -15.07 -24.50 1.74
CA VAL A 73 -16.35 -24.59 2.48
C VAL A 73 -17.43 -23.77 1.78
N ALA A 74 -17.12 -22.54 1.34
CA ALA A 74 -18.07 -21.69 0.62
C ALA A 74 -18.49 -22.33 -0.71
N ASN A 75 -17.53 -22.88 -1.47
CA ASN A 75 -17.79 -23.58 -2.71
C ASN A 75 -18.72 -24.79 -2.50
N GLU A 76 -18.40 -25.65 -1.53
CA GLU A 76 -19.22 -26.82 -1.21
C GLU A 76 -20.64 -26.44 -0.75
N VAL A 77 -20.77 -25.39 0.04
CA VAL A 77 -22.09 -24.87 0.44
C VAL A 77 -22.89 -24.45 -0.78
N PHE A 78 -22.32 -23.63 -1.67
CA PHE A 78 -23.01 -23.17 -2.87
C PHE A 78 -23.37 -24.33 -3.81
N LYS A 79 -22.45 -25.26 -4.08
CA LYS A 79 -22.73 -26.46 -4.88
C LYS A 79 -23.92 -27.23 -4.31
N ASN A 80 -23.93 -27.47 -3.00
CA ASN A 80 -24.96 -28.25 -2.34
C ASN A 80 -26.32 -27.54 -2.31
N VAL A 81 -26.38 -26.26 -1.92
CA VAL A 81 -27.66 -25.53 -1.86
C VAL A 81 -28.26 -25.34 -3.24
N LEU A 82 -27.45 -25.07 -4.27
CA LEU A 82 -27.90 -24.87 -5.64
C LEU A 82 -28.38 -26.19 -6.27
N ALA A 83 -27.61 -27.28 -6.14
CA ALA A 83 -27.99 -28.58 -6.68
C ALA A 83 -29.29 -29.11 -6.04
N ARG A 84 -29.48 -28.90 -4.73
CA ARG A 84 -30.68 -29.36 -3.99
C ARG A 84 -31.97 -28.62 -4.39
N THR A 85 -31.88 -27.49 -5.06
CA THR A 85 -33.08 -26.76 -5.52
C THR A 85 -33.87 -27.51 -6.59
N GLY A 86 -33.22 -28.42 -7.33
CA GLY A 86 -33.78 -29.02 -8.55
C GLY A 86 -34.01 -28.00 -9.67
N GLN A 87 -33.44 -26.79 -9.58
CA GLN A 87 -33.62 -25.71 -10.55
C GLN A 87 -32.38 -25.47 -11.42
N CYS A 88 -31.24 -26.08 -11.09
CA CYS A 88 -29.99 -25.94 -11.82
C CYS A 88 -29.72 -27.09 -12.80
N ALA A 89 -29.10 -26.77 -13.92
CA ALA A 89 -28.62 -27.71 -14.92
C ALA A 89 -27.10 -27.79 -14.97
N VAL A 90 -26.44 -26.62 -14.92
CA VAL A 90 -24.98 -26.49 -14.96
C VAL A 90 -24.55 -25.50 -13.89
N LEU A 91 -23.51 -25.85 -13.13
CA LEU A 91 -22.83 -24.94 -12.21
C LEU A 91 -21.40 -24.72 -12.70
N VAL A 92 -20.94 -23.48 -12.67
CA VAL A 92 -19.55 -23.10 -12.96
C VAL A 92 -19.07 -22.22 -11.80
N THR A 93 -17.90 -22.52 -11.27
CA THR A 93 -17.35 -21.86 -10.09
C THR A 93 -15.87 -21.59 -10.28
N GLU A 94 -15.34 -20.58 -9.59
CA GLU A 94 -13.92 -20.24 -9.62
C GLU A 94 -13.02 -21.38 -9.12
N GLU A 95 -13.54 -22.19 -8.20
CA GLU A 95 -12.82 -23.22 -7.44
C GLU A 95 -12.80 -24.60 -8.13
N GLU A 96 -13.44 -24.76 -9.28
CA GLU A 96 -13.52 -26.02 -10.02
C GLU A 96 -13.04 -25.81 -11.46
N GLU A 97 -12.11 -26.64 -11.92
CA GLU A 97 -11.55 -26.58 -13.28
C GLU A 97 -12.56 -26.96 -14.37
N GLU A 98 -13.57 -27.76 -14.01
CA GLU A 98 -14.55 -28.31 -14.93
C GLU A 98 -15.98 -27.91 -14.52
N PRO A 99 -16.89 -27.70 -15.48
CA PRO A 99 -18.29 -27.42 -15.19
C PRO A 99 -18.97 -28.61 -14.50
N ILE A 100 -19.80 -28.32 -13.51
CA ILE A 100 -20.56 -29.34 -12.79
C ILE A 100 -21.94 -29.50 -13.46
N PHE A 101 -22.15 -30.64 -14.10
CA PHE A 101 -23.44 -31.00 -14.69
C PHE A 101 -24.34 -31.67 -13.65
N ILE A 102 -25.54 -31.12 -13.45
CA ILE A 102 -26.55 -31.73 -12.59
C ILE A 102 -27.13 -32.96 -13.28
N ARG A 103 -27.32 -34.02 -12.50
CA ARG A 103 -27.87 -35.30 -12.98
C ARG A 103 -29.25 -35.09 -13.61
N PRO A 104 -29.59 -35.80 -14.71
CA PRO A 104 -30.84 -35.57 -15.43
C PRO A 104 -32.10 -35.57 -14.56
N GLU A 105 -32.15 -36.40 -13.53
CA GLU A 105 -33.32 -36.56 -12.65
C GLU A 105 -33.53 -35.36 -11.70
N GLN A 106 -32.49 -34.56 -11.50
CA GLN A 106 -32.47 -33.41 -10.58
C GLN A 106 -32.32 -32.09 -11.34
N ARG A 107 -32.38 -32.14 -12.66
CA ARG A 107 -32.01 -31.02 -13.52
C ARG A 107 -33.14 -30.02 -13.63
N GLY A 108 -32.79 -28.73 -13.52
CA GLY A 108 -33.72 -27.63 -13.75
C GLY A 108 -33.42 -26.81 -15.01
N GLU A 109 -33.92 -25.58 -15.03
CA GLU A 109 -33.92 -24.71 -16.23
C GLU A 109 -32.85 -23.61 -16.19
N TYR A 110 -31.98 -23.59 -15.18
CA TYR A 110 -30.99 -22.52 -15.00
C TYR A 110 -29.55 -23.03 -14.95
N CYS A 111 -28.63 -22.22 -15.43
CA CYS A 111 -27.20 -22.39 -15.18
C CYS A 111 -26.73 -21.29 -14.24
N VAL A 112 -25.86 -21.62 -13.29
CA VAL A 112 -25.34 -20.66 -12.30
C VAL A 112 -23.83 -20.59 -12.38
N VAL A 113 -23.31 -19.39 -12.60
CA VAL A 113 -21.88 -19.06 -12.54
C VAL A 113 -21.64 -18.33 -11.22
N PHE A 114 -20.64 -18.69 -10.43
CA PHE A 114 -20.39 -18.01 -9.16
C PHE A 114 -18.93 -18.00 -8.73
N ASP A 115 -18.54 -16.92 -8.04
CA ASP A 115 -17.34 -16.87 -7.21
C ASP A 115 -17.81 -17.02 -5.77
N PRO A 116 -17.52 -18.16 -5.10
CA PRO A 116 -18.01 -18.42 -3.76
C PRO A 116 -17.41 -17.43 -2.74
N LEU A 117 -16.19 -16.94 -2.96
CA LEU A 117 -15.50 -16.04 -2.03
C LEU A 117 -14.49 -15.10 -2.73
N ASP A 118 -14.98 -14.03 -3.36
CA ASP A 118 -14.17 -12.94 -3.90
C ASP A 118 -13.36 -12.24 -2.80
N GLY A 119 -12.10 -11.98 -3.11
CA GLY A 119 -11.18 -11.27 -2.23
C GLY A 119 -10.63 -12.13 -1.10
N SER A 120 -10.68 -13.46 -1.22
CA SER A 120 -10.19 -14.43 -0.23
C SER A 120 -8.77 -14.13 0.30
N SER A 121 -7.89 -13.58 -0.54
CA SER A 121 -6.56 -13.11 -0.13
C SER A 121 -6.55 -12.05 0.98
N ASN A 122 -7.70 -11.43 1.27
CA ASN A 122 -7.86 -10.41 2.31
C ASN A 122 -8.62 -10.93 3.55
N ILE A 123 -8.89 -12.24 3.66
CA ILE A 123 -9.52 -12.85 4.84
C ILE A 123 -8.68 -12.58 6.09
N ASP A 124 -7.38 -12.88 6.03
CA ASP A 124 -6.46 -12.80 7.18
C ASP A 124 -6.31 -11.39 7.75
N CYS A 125 -6.52 -10.35 6.93
CA CYS A 125 -6.43 -8.96 7.35
C CYS A 125 -7.79 -8.33 7.71
N GLY A 126 -8.86 -9.13 7.76
CA GLY A 126 -10.19 -8.68 8.20
C GLY A 126 -10.84 -7.66 7.27
N VAL A 127 -10.44 -7.62 5.99
CA VAL A 127 -11.00 -6.70 5.00
C VAL A 127 -12.28 -7.29 4.41
N SER A 128 -13.14 -6.44 3.85
CA SER A 128 -14.37 -6.86 3.20
C SER A 128 -14.10 -7.78 2.01
N ILE A 129 -14.86 -8.88 1.97
CA ILE A 129 -14.85 -9.92 0.93
C ILE A 129 -16.29 -10.17 0.47
N GLY A 130 -16.55 -11.07 -0.47
CA GLY A 130 -17.91 -11.32 -0.93
C GLY A 130 -18.13 -12.58 -1.74
N THR A 131 -19.36 -12.82 -2.16
CA THR A 131 -19.74 -13.87 -3.13
C THR A 131 -20.33 -13.19 -4.35
N ILE A 132 -20.01 -13.64 -5.55
CA ILE A 132 -20.54 -13.11 -6.81
C ILE A 132 -21.32 -14.22 -7.52
N PHE A 133 -22.44 -13.91 -8.15
CA PHE A 133 -23.18 -14.90 -8.93
C PHE A 133 -23.89 -14.30 -10.15
N GLY A 134 -23.97 -15.10 -11.21
CA GLY A 134 -24.75 -14.85 -12.42
C GLY A 134 -25.64 -16.05 -12.73
N ILE A 135 -26.81 -15.79 -13.29
CA ILE A 135 -27.82 -16.81 -13.59
C ILE A 135 -28.21 -16.70 -15.06
N TYR A 136 -28.09 -17.81 -15.76
CA TYR A 136 -28.51 -17.99 -17.14
C TYR A 136 -29.70 -18.95 -17.20
N LYS A 137 -30.55 -18.82 -18.20
CA LYS A 137 -31.59 -19.81 -18.51
C LYS A 137 -31.09 -20.78 -19.58
N VAL A 138 -31.25 -22.08 -19.37
CA VAL A 138 -30.92 -23.12 -20.37
C VAL A 138 -31.65 -22.82 -21.69
N ALA A 139 -30.93 -22.95 -22.80
CA ALA A 139 -31.48 -22.66 -24.12
C ALA A 139 -32.63 -23.63 -24.46
N PRO A 140 -33.66 -23.18 -25.21
CA PRO A 140 -34.73 -24.07 -25.66
C PRO A 140 -34.18 -25.28 -26.42
N GLY A 141 -34.59 -26.49 -26.01
CA GLY A 141 -34.13 -27.74 -26.62
C GLY A 141 -32.77 -28.24 -26.14
N SER A 142 -32.04 -27.45 -25.35
CA SER A 142 -30.89 -27.94 -24.61
C SER A 142 -31.35 -28.63 -23.33
N GLU A 143 -30.67 -29.71 -22.97
CA GLU A 143 -30.84 -30.34 -21.67
C GLU A 143 -29.86 -29.79 -20.65
N GLY A 144 -29.00 -28.81 -20.96
CA GLY A 144 -27.96 -28.32 -20.05
C GLY A 144 -26.58 -28.81 -20.48
N SER A 145 -25.87 -27.92 -21.16
CA SER A 145 -24.57 -28.13 -21.78
C SER A 145 -23.66 -26.95 -21.46
N LEU A 146 -22.38 -27.09 -21.76
CA LEU A 146 -21.42 -26.00 -21.62
C LEU A 146 -21.80 -24.77 -22.47
N ALA A 147 -22.41 -24.98 -23.64
CA ALA A 147 -22.88 -23.91 -24.52
C ALA A 147 -24.02 -23.07 -23.90
N ASP A 148 -24.72 -23.58 -22.88
CA ASP A 148 -25.73 -22.80 -22.15
C ASP A 148 -25.10 -21.78 -21.21
N VAL A 149 -23.80 -21.90 -20.92
CA VAL A 149 -23.05 -21.01 -20.03
C VAL A 149 -22.05 -20.15 -20.79
N LEU A 150 -21.40 -20.68 -21.83
CA LEU A 150 -20.50 -19.93 -22.71
C LEU A 150 -21.27 -18.97 -23.64
N ARG A 151 -21.90 -17.97 -23.03
CA ARG A 151 -22.74 -16.97 -23.68
C ARG A 151 -22.40 -15.58 -23.17
N PRO A 152 -22.67 -14.53 -23.96
CA PRO A 152 -22.44 -13.16 -23.54
C PRO A 152 -23.23 -12.82 -22.27
N GLY A 153 -22.64 -11.98 -21.40
CA GLY A 153 -23.23 -11.59 -20.12
C GLY A 153 -24.61 -10.93 -20.23
N ARG A 154 -24.96 -10.36 -21.39
CA ARG A 154 -26.30 -9.78 -21.65
C ARG A 154 -27.44 -10.80 -21.55
N ASP A 155 -27.13 -12.10 -21.72
CA ASP A 155 -28.12 -13.17 -21.73
C ASP A 155 -28.47 -13.67 -20.31
N MET A 156 -27.82 -13.13 -19.27
CA MET A 156 -28.17 -13.42 -17.88
C MET A 156 -29.58 -12.94 -17.54
N VAL A 157 -30.32 -13.79 -16.83
CA VAL A 157 -31.67 -13.48 -16.35
C VAL A 157 -31.66 -12.84 -14.96
N ALA A 158 -30.58 -13.04 -14.20
CA ALA A 158 -30.34 -12.39 -12.93
C ALA A 158 -28.84 -12.41 -12.61
N ALA A 159 -28.38 -11.41 -11.86
CA ALA A 159 -27.03 -11.36 -11.34
C ALA A 159 -27.02 -10.63 -10.00
N GLY A 160 -26.02 -10.93 -9.17
CA GLY A 160 -25.90 -10.32 -7.86
C GLY A 160 -24.55 -10.57 -7.20
N TYR A 161 -24.36 -9.91 -6.07
CA TYR A 161 -23.29 -10.22 -5.15
C TYR A 161 -23.76 -10.08 -3.70
N CYS A 162 -23.07 -10.77 -2.80
CA CYS A 162 -23.18 -10.58 -1.37
C CYS A 162 -21.85 -10.07 -0.81
N MET A 163 -21.83 -8.91 -0.18
CA MET A 163 -20.64 -8.34 0.45
C MET A 163 -20.65 -8.66 1.95
N TYR A 164 -19.58 -9.28 2.43
CA TYR A 164 -19.31 -9.56 3.84
C TYR A 164 -18.38 -8.47 4.41
N GLY A 165 -18.94 -7.29 4.67
CA GLY A 165 -18.22 -6.16 5.26
C GLY A 165 -18.63 -5.91 6.72
N SER A 166 -18.56 -4.64 7.15
CA SER A 166 -19.10 -4.20 8.44
C SER A 166 -20.57 -4.59 8.61
N MET A 167 -21.33 -4.51 7.52
CA MET A 167 -22.66 -5.07 7.36
C MET A 167 -22.63 -6.07 6.20
N THR A 168 -23.57 -7.02 6.21
CA THR A 168 -23.72 -7.98 5.12
C THR A 168 -24.78 -7.47 4.16
N TYR A 169 -24.37 -7.13 2.94
CA TYR A 169 -25.25 -6.61 1.89
C TYR A 169 -25.44 -7.64 0.79
N LEU A 170 -26.66 -7.76 0.27
CA LEU A 170 -26.94 -8.50 -0.96
C LEU A 170 -27.49 -7.52 -2.00
N MET A 171 -26.80 -7.40 -3.12
CA MET A 171 -27.22 -6.61 -4.28
C MET A 171 -27.69 -7.55 -5.38
N LEU A 172 -28.87 -7.29 -5.94
CA LEU A 172 -29.52 -8.18 -6.89
C LEU A 172 -30.20 -7.40 -8.00
N SER A 173 -30.09 -7.92 -9.22
CA SER A 173 -30.91 -7.53 -10.36
C SER A 173 -31.50 -8.76 -11.04
N THR A 174 -32.76 -8.65 -11.45
CA THR A 174 -33.48 -9.61 -12.33
C THR A 174 -33.75 -9.00 -13.71
N GLY A 175 -32.98 -7.98 -14.10
CA GLY A 175 -33.06 -7.30 -15.40
C GLY A 175 -33.92 -6.04 -15.43
N ARG A 176 -34.42 -5.58 -14.28
CA ARG A 176 -35.20 -4.34 -14.14
C ARG A 176 -34.69 -3.52 -12.95
N GLY A 177 -33.51 -2.94 -13.09
CA GLY A 177 -32.87 -2.15 -12.04
C GLY A 177 -32.17 -3.02 -10.99
N VAL A 178 -31.60 -2.37 -9.97
CA VAL A 178 -30.85 -3.02 -8.89
C VAL A 178 -31.54 -2.75 -7.56
N SER A 179 -31.68 -3.80 -6.74
CA SER A 179 -32.16 -3.67 -5.35
C SER A 179 -31.11 -4.20 -4.38
N GLY A 180 -30.97 -3.51 -3.26
CA GLY A 180 -30.02 -3.81 -2.19
C GLY A 180 -30.72 -4.15 -0.88
N PHE A 181 -30.22 -5.20 -0.25
CA PHE A 181 -30.73 -5.72 1.01
C PHE A 181 -29.60 -5.80 2.03
N THR A 182 -29.92 -5.59 3.29
CA THR A 182 -28.99 -5.73 4.40
C THR A 182 -29.47 -6.86 5.31
N LEU A 183 -28.57 -7.77 5.66
CA LEU A 183 -28.86 -8.86 6.59
C LEU A 183 -29.04 -8.29 7.99
N ASP A 184 -30.21 -8.53 8.57
CA ASP A 184 -30.44 -8.38 10.01
C ASP A 184 -30.02 -9.70 10.69
N PRO A 185 -28.93 -9.73 11.48
CA PRO A 185 -28.47 -10.96 12.12
C PRO A 185 -29.43 -11.49 13.20
N SER A 186 -30.25 -10.63 13.79
CA SER A 186 -31.22 -11.00 14.83
C SER A 186 -32.43 -11.69 14.23
N LEU A 187 -32.87 -11.25 13.04
CA LEU A 187 -33.96 -11.90 12.30
C LEU A 187 -33.47 -13.07 11.43
N GLY A 188 -32.19 -13.06 11.04
CA GLY A 188 -31.64 -13.97 10.05
C GLY A 188 -32.19 -13.72 8.65
N GLU A 189 -32.65 -12.51 8.35
CA GLU A 189 -33.33 -12.14 7.10
C GLU A 189 -32.69 -10.92 6.44
N PHE A 190 -32.68 -10.94 5.10
CA PHE A 190 -32.26 -9.79 4.30
C PHE A 190 -33.43 -8.82 4.14
N VAL A 191 -33.26 -7.59 4.64
CA VAL A 191 -34.28 -6.54 4.60
C VAL A 191 -33.90 -5.51 3.56
N ALA A 192 -34.87 -5.06 2.75
CA ALA A 192 -34.64 -4.07 1.70
C ALA A 192 -34.19 -2.73 2.29
N THR A 193 -32.96 -2.31 1.97
CA THR A 193 -32.37 -1.04 2.41
C THR A 193 -32.15 -0.07 1.26
N HIS A 194 -32.01 -0.57 0.03
CA HIS A 194 -31.82 0.23 -1.17
C HIS A 194 -32.80 -0.25 -2.23
N ARG A 195 -33.86 0.52 -2.48
CA ARG A 195 -34.86 0.21 -3.51
C ARG A 195 -34.52 1.00 -4.77
N ASP A 196 -34.60 0.35 -5.93
CA ASP A 196 -34.40 0.96 -7.25
C ASP A 196 -33.13 1.82 -7.32
N LEU A 197 -32.00 1.20 -7.01
CA LEU A 197 -30.71 1.86 -6.94
C LEU A 197 -30.31 2.42 -8.31
N VAL A 198 -30.09 3.73 -8.35
CA VAL A 198 -29.54 4.46 -9.49
C VAL A 198 -28.17 5.00 -9.09
N MET A 199 -27.16 4.63 -9.88
CA MET A 199 -25.79 5.06 -9.62
C MET A 199 -25.57 6.51 -10.12
N PRO A 200 -24.76 7.33 -9.43
CA PRO A 200 -24.42 8.66 -9.91
C PRO A 200 -23.78 8.63 -11.31
N PRO A 201 -24.15 9.55 -12.23
CA PRO A 201 -23.60 9.57 -13.60
C PRO A 201 -22.11 9.92 -13.64
N ARG A 202 -21.62 10.60 -12.59
CA ARG A 202 -20.21 10.93 -12.35
C ARG A 202 -19.91 10.86 -10.86
N GLY A 203 -18.74 10.33 -10.49
CA GLY A 203 -18.25 10.37 -9.12
C GLY A 203 -16.97 11.17 -8.96
N SER A 204 -16.31 10.97 -7.82
CA SER A 204 -15.03 11.59 -7.46
C SER A 204 -14.01 10.58 -6.95
N ILE A 205 -14.24 9.29 -7.20
CA ILE A 205 -13.37 8.18 -6.77
C ILE A 205 -12.92 7.38 -7.99
N TYR A 206 -11.65 6.99 -8.01
CA TYR A 206 -11.15 5.95 -8.92
C TYR A 206 -10.56 4.82 -8.09
N SER A 207 -10.75 3.60 -8.58
CA SER A 207 -10.33 2.38 -7.91
C SER A 207 -9.50 1.52 -8.85
N ILE A 208 -8.21 1.43 -8.56
CA ILE A 208 -7.24 0.69 -9.37
C ILE A 208 -6.04 0.29 -8.51
N ASN A 209 -5.42 -0.83 -8.85
CA ASN A 209 -4.10 -1.16 -8.34
C ASN A 209 -3.02 -0.37 -9.12
N GLU A 210 -2.64 0.80 -8.61
CA GLU A 210 -1.57 1.63 -9.20
C GLU A 210 -0.19 0.96 -9.21
N GLY A 211 0.02 -0.13 -8.46
CA GLY A 211 1.25 -0.91 -8.52
C GLY A 211 1.48 -1.55 -9.90
N ASN A 212 0.41 -1.83 -10.63
CA ASN A 212 0.44 -2.49 -11.93
C ASN A 212 0.07 -1.57 -13.10
N ALA A 213 -0.57 -0.44 -12.83
CA ALA A 213 -1.16 0.40 -13.87
C ALA A 213 -0.20 1.52 -14.35
N ALA A 214 -0.08 1.66 -15.68
CA ALA A 214 0.55 2.82 -16.31
C ALA A 214 -0.41 4.02 -16.44
N ILE A 215 -1.68 3.86 -16.04
CA ILE A 215 -2.71 4.90 -16.09
C ILE A 215 -2.49 5.85 -14.91
N ARG A 216 -2.02 7.07 -15.20
CA ARG A 216 -1.84 8.12 -14.18
C ARG A 216 -3.17 8.84 -13.99
N SER A 217 -3.60 8.98 -12.75
CA SER A 217 -4.81 9.72 -12.38
C SER A 217 -4.72 11.20 -12.76
N GLY A 218 -5.81 11.76 -13.28
CA GLY A 218 -5.91 13.19 -13.55
C GLY A 218 -7.15 13.57 -14.35
N ARG A 219 -8.12 14.22 -13.71
CA ARG A 219 -9.15 14.97 -14.42
C ARG A 219 -8.51 16.23 -14.98
N ARG A 220 -8.55 16.43 -16.31
CA ARG A 220 -8.10 17.70 -16.90
C ARG A 220 -9.10 18.80 -16.52
N GLY A 221 -8.65 19.79 -15.75
CA GLY A 221 -9.44 20.99 -15.44
C GLY A 221 -10.47 20.86 -14.31
N GLY A 222 -10.35 19.88 -13.41
CA GLY A 222 -11.24 19.72 -12.25
C GLY A 222 -10.52 19.24 -10.98
N LYS A 223 -11.25 19.12 -9.87
CA LYS A 223 -10.72 18.53 -8.63
C LYS A 223 -10.21 17.09 -8.91
N PRO A 224 -9.05 16.70 -8.34
CA PRO A 224 -8.51 15.36 -8.55
C PRO A 224 -9.45 14.30 -7.96
N TYR A 225 -9.53 13.12 -8.59
CA TYR A 225 -10.25 11.98 -8.03
C TYR A 225 -9.50 11.43 -6.82
N SER A 226 -10.25 10.96 -5.82
CA SER A 226 -9.71 10.23 -4.69
C SER A 226 -9.41 8.78 -5.09
N LEU A 227 -8.21 8.30 -4.79
CA LEU A 227 -7.89 6.87 -4.92
C LEU A 227 -8.55 6.09 -3.78
N ARG A 228 -9.29 5.04 -4.11
CA ARG A 228 -9.74 4.03 -3.15
C ARG A 228 -9.58 2.66 -3.78
N TYR A 229 -8.78 1.78 -3.19
CA TYR A 229 -8.61 0.42 -3.67
C TYR A 229 -8.53 -0.49 -2.45
N VAL A 230 -9.60 -1.24 -2.21
CA VAL A 230 -9.73 -2.18 -1.09
C VAL A 230 -8.97 -3.46 -1.40
N GLY A 231 -9.00 -3.90 -2.68
CA GLY A 231 -8.36 -5.13 -3.11
C GLY A 231 -9.28 -6.36 -3.10
N SER A 232 -10.58 -6.17 -2.88
CA SER A 232 -11.66 -7.11 -3.19
C SER A 232 -12.56 -6.44 -4.23
N MET A 233 -12.90 -7.16 -5.31
CA MET A 233 -13.73 -6.62 -6.37
C MET A 233 -15.09 -6.24 -5.83
N VAL A 234 -15.73 -7.10 -5.03
CA VAL A 234 -17.05 -6.85 -4.44
C VAL A 234 -17.06 -5.54 -3.64
N ALA A 235 -16.06 -5.32 -2.78
CA ALA A 235 -16.00 -4.13 -1.94
C ALA A 235 -15.76 -2.84 -2.75
N ASP A 236 -14.88 -2.90 -3.75
CA ASP A 236 -14.58 -1.75 -4.61
C ASP A 236 -15.74 -1.41 -5.54
N VAL A 237 -16.40 -2.42 -6.11
CA VAL A 237 -17.59 -2.24 -6.96
C VAL A 237 -18.79 -1.77 -6.14
N HIS A 238 -19.01 -2.29 -4.93
CA HIS A 238 -20.10 -1.85 -4.06
C HIS A 238 -20.01 -0.36 -3.72
N ARG A 239 -18.81 0.12 -3.37
CA ARG A 239 -18.57 1.55 -3.16
C ARG A 239 -18.81 2.35 -4.44
N THR A 240 -18.35 1.84 -5.58
CA THR A 240 -18.52 2.50 -6.89
C THR A 240 -20.02 2.62 -7.25
N LEU A 241 -20.80 1.58 -6.97
CA LEU A 241 -22.24 1.53 -7.20
C LEU A 241 -23.01 2.56 -6.36
N LEU A 242 -22.60 2.80 -5.11
CA LEU A 242 -23.28 3.75 -4.22
C LEU A 242 -22.79 5.19 -4.35
N TYR A 243 -21.48 5.40 -4.48
CA TYR A 243 -20.86 6.73 -4.44
C TYR A 243 -20.53 7.28 -5.83
N GLY A 244 -20.70 6.47 -6.88
CA GLY A 244 -20.19 6.78 -8.20
C GLY A 244 -18.67 6.73 -8.26
N GLY A 245 -18.14 7.02 -9.46
CA GLY A 245 -16.72 6.91 -9.77
C GLY A 245 -16.47 5.71 -10.67
N VAL A 246 -15.23 5.22 -10.65
CA VAL A 246 -14.85 4.13 -11.56
C VAL A 246 -13.94 3.10 -10.90
N PHE A 247 -14.18 1.83 -11.22
CA PHE A 247 -13.31 0.69 -10.92
C PHE A 247 -12.62 0.20 -12.19
N LEU A 248 -11.33 -0.08 -12.05
CA LEU A 248 -10.42 -0.37 -13.15
C LEU A 248 -9.57 -1.57 -12.79
N TYR A 249 -9.61 -2.59 -13.64
CA TYR A 249 -8.72 -3.73 -13.61
C TYR A 249 -8.14 -3.97 -15.00
N PRO A 250 -7.21 -3.11 -15.47
CA PRO A 250 -6.63 -3.24 -16.79
C PRO A 250 -5.75 -4.50 -16.92
N ALA A 251 -5.43 -4.88 -18.15
CA ALA A 251 -4.34 -5.82 -18.41
C ALA A 251 -3.01 -5.28 -17.87
N ASP A 252 -2.16 -6.18 -17.39
CA ASP A 252 -0.82 -5.84 -16.91
C ASP A 252 0.25 -6.74 -17.57
N ALA A 253 1.52 -6.49 -17.28
CA ALA A 253 2.64 -7.22 -17.89
C ALA A 253 2.65 -8.72 -17.58
N LYS A 254 2.05 -9.14 -16.46
CA LYS A 254 1.89 -10.53 -16.04
C LYS A 254 0.59 -11.13 -16.56
N ASN A 255 -0.50 -10.37 -16.51
CA ASN A 255 -1.86 -10.75 -16.87
C ASN A 255 -2.29 -9.98 -18.12
N THR A 256 -1.82 -10.41 -19.28
CA THR A 256 -2.02 -9.72 -20.56
C THR A 256 -3.47 -9.71 -21.04
N LYS A 257 -4.28 -10.68 -20.59
CA LYS A 257 -5.74 -10.73 -20.79
C LYS A 257 -6.53 -10.18 -19.59
N GLY A 258 -5.89 -9.45 -18.67
CA GLY A 258 -6.50 -9.08 -17.38
C GLY A 258 -6.48 -10.24 -16.37
N LYS A 259 -6.83 -9.93 -15.11
CA LYS A 259 -6.82 -10.92 -14.01
C LYS A 259 -8.21 -11.50 -13.73
N LEU A 260 -9.26 -10.66 -13.82
CA LEU A 260 -10.63 -11.02 -13.46
C LEU A 260 -11.23 -11.95 -14.51
N ARG A 261 -12.02 -12.92 -14.08
CA ARG A 261 -12.72 -13.87 -14.94
C ARG A 261 -14.05 -13.31 -15.41
N LEU A 262 -14.40 -13.59 -16.66
CA LEU A 262 -15.59 -13.03 -17.30
C LEU A 262 -16.88 -13.56 -16.68
N LEU A 263 -17.04 -14.88 -16.60
CA LEU A 263 -18.33 -15.49 -16.27
C LEU A 263 -18.82 -15.17 -14.86
N TYR A 264 -17.95 -15.23 -13.86
CA TYR A 264 -18.33 -15.17 -12.45
C TYR A 264 -17.79 -13.95 -11.69
N GLU A 265 -17.00 -13.07 -12.32
CA GLU A 265 -16.59 -11.78 -11.74
C GLU A 265 -17.05 -10.61 -12.63
N GLY A 266 -16.57 -10.56 -13.88
CA GLY A 266 -16.79 -9.45 -14.81
C GLY A 266 -18.25 -9.24 -15.22
N TYR A 267 -18.90 -10.29 -15.74
CA TYR A 267 -20.28 -10.20 -16.24
C TYR A 267 -21.30 -9.88 -15.14
N PRO A 268 -21.32 -10.56 -13.97
CA PRO A 268 -22.30 -10.23 -12.93
C PRO A 268 -22.19 -8.78 -12.45
N MET A 269 -20.97 -8.29 -12.28
CA MET A 269 -20.73 -6.91 -11.84
C MET A 269 -21.09 -5.89 -12.93
N ALA A 270 -20.76 -6.15 -14.19
CA ALA A 270 -21.16 -5.31 -15.31
C ALA A 270 -22.69 -5.26 -15.48
N TYR A 271 -23.37 -6.39 -15.30
CA TYR A 271 -24.83 -6.47 -15.36
C TYR A 271 -25.48 -5.56 -14.32
N LEU A 272 -25.02 -5.61 -13.07
CA LEU A 272 -25.51 -4.72 -12.01
C LEU A 272 -25.23 -3.24 -12.30
N ILE A 273 -24.01 -2.91 -12.74
CA ILE A 273 -23.62 -1.53 -13.04
C ILE A 273 -24.49 -0.94 -14.16
N GLU A 274 -24.70 -1.68 -15.24
CA GLU A 274 -25.55 -1.22 -16.35
C GLU A 274 -27.02 -1.10 -15.94
N GLN A 275 -27.53 -2.04 -15.13
CA GLN A 275 -28.89 -1.97 -14.59
C GLN A 275 -29.09 -0.78 -13.63
N ALA A 276 -28.03 -0.30 -12.99
CA ALA A 276 -28.04 0.90 -12.17
C ALA A 276 -27.79 2.20 -12.97
N GLY A 277 -27.71 2.13 -14.31
CA GLY A 277 -27.49 3.29 -15.19
C GLY A 277 -26.01 3.65 -15.43
N GLY A 278 -25.08 2.81 -15.00
CA GLY A 278 -23.65 2.94 -15.28
C GLY A 278 -23.23 2.36 -16.62
N ARG A 279 -21.92 2.26 -16.83
CA ARG A 279 -21.31 1.61 -17.99
C ARG A 279 -20.24 0.62 -17.57
N ALA A 280 -20.06 -0.44 -18.36
CA ALA A 280 -18.99 -1.41 -18.22
C ALA A 280 -18.39 -1.74 -19.59
N ILE A 281 -17.09 -1.53 -19.75
CA ILE A 281 -16.35 -1.75 -21.00
C ILE A 281 -15.12 -2.60 -20.77
N ASP A 282 -14.58 -3.15 -21.86
CA ASP A 282 -13.31 -3.87 -21.90
C ASP A 282 -12.15 -2.99 -22.42
N GLU A 283 -10.98 -3.59 -22.65
CA GLU A 283 -9.80 -2.88 -23.17
C GLU A 283 -9.96 -2.34 -24.59
N ARG A 284 -10.91 -2.86 -25.36
CA ARG A 284 -11.25 -2.40 -26.72
C ARG A 284 -12.28 -1.28 -26.70
N CYS A 285 -12.70 -0.86 -25.50
CA CYS A 285 -13.81 0.06 -25.29
C CYS A 285 -15.14 -0.49 -25.82
N GLU A 286 -15.28 -1.81 -25.89
CA GLU A 286 -16.52 -2.48 -26.25
C GLU A 286 -17.30 -2.81 -24.97
N ARG A 287 -18.63 -2.88 -25.07
CA ARG A 287 -19.49 -3.18 -23.92
C ARG A 287 -19.18 -4.59 -23.41
N LEU A 288 -18.78 -4.70 -22.14
CA LEU A 288 -18.25 -5.95 -21.58
C LEU A 288 -19.27 -7.11 -21.69
N LEU A 289 -20.56 -6.84 -21.47
CA LEU A 289 -21.62 -7.85 -21.55
C LEU A 289 -21.87 -8.43 -22.96
N LEU A 290 -21.28 -7.85 -24.01
CA LEU A 290 -21.40 -8.35 -25.38
C LEU A 290 -20.28 -9.31 -25.77
N ARG A 291 -19.22 -9.39 -24.97
CA ARG A 291 -18.09 -10.26 -25.25
C ARG A 291 -18.52 -11.72 -25.22
N GLU A 292 -18.02 -12.52 -26.16
CA GLU A 292 -18.26 -13.95 -26.19
C GLU A 292 -17.12 -14.66 -25.43
N PRO A 293 -17.43 -15.46 -24.39
CA PRO A 293 -16.42 -16.26 -23.71
C PRO A 293 -16.07 -17.50 -24.55
N GLU A 294 -14.77 -17.78 -24.71
CA GLU A 294 -14.26 -18.99 -25.35
C GLU A 294 -14.10 -20.13 -24.33
N ASP A 295 -13.81 -19.77 -23.07
CA ASP A 295 -13.55 -20.70 -21.96
C ASP A 295 -14.28 -20.27 -20.67
N ILE A 296 -14.56 -21.21 -19.77
CA ILE A 296 -15.26 -20.92 -18.51
C ILE A 296 -14.44 -20.08 -17.53
N HIS A 297 -13.11 -20.13 -17.64
CA HIS A 297 -12.18 -19.37 -16.82
C HIS A 297 -11.53 -18.21 -17.59
N ASP A 298 -12.15 -17.80 -18.72
CA ASP A 298 -11.65 -16.70 -19.53
C ASP A 298 -11.52 -15.41 -18.73
N ARG A 299 -10.42 -14.71 -18.97
CA ARG A 299 -10.09 -13.45 -18.29
C ARG A 299 -10.30 -12.26 -19.19
N ALA A 300 -10.67 -11.14 -18.58
CA ALA A 300 -10.75 -9.85 -19.25
C ALA A 300 -10.24 -8.70 -18.38
N PRO A 301 -9.67 -7.66 -19.01
CA PRO A 301 -9.63 -6.32 -18.46
C PRO A 301 -11.05 -5.79 -18.24
N VAL A 302 -11.29 -5.15 -17.10
CA VAL A 302 -12.62 -4.66 -16.72
C VAL A 302 -12.54 -3.18 -16.33
N TYR A 303 -13.41 -2.36 -16.91
CA TYR A 303 -13.58 -0.96 -16.55
C TYR A 303 -15.07 -0.71 -16.36
N LEU A 304 -15.50 -0.40 -15.14
CA LEU A 304 -16.93 -0.21 -14.84
C LEU A 304 -17.15 0.90 -13.82
N GLY A 305 -18.30 1.57 -13.93
CA GLY A 305 -18.69 2.64 -13.01
C GLY A 305 -19.58 3.68 -13.67
N SER A 306 -19.55 4.89 -13.12
CA SER A 306 -20.28 6.07 -13.57
C SER A 306 -20.12 6.28 -15.07
N CYS A 307 -21.24 6.47 -15.77
CA CYS A 307 -21.26 6.53 -17.22
C CYS A 307 -20.28 7.58 -17.76
N GLU A 308 -20.27 8.78 -17.17
CA GLU A 308 -19.37 9.85 -17.59
C GLU A 308 -17.90 9.57 -17.25
N ASP A 309 -17.60 8.83 -16.17
CA ASP A 309 -16.24 8.45 -15.81
C ASP A 309 -15.69 7.38 -16.74
N VAL A 310 -16.53 6.43 -17.16
CA VAL A 310 -16.20 5.42 -18.16
C VAL A 310 -16.07 6.03 -19.56
N ASP A 311 -16.91 7.02 -19.90
CA ASP A 311 -16.75 7.81 -21.13
C ASP A 311 -15.39 8.50 -21.19
N ASP A 312 -14.92 9.07 -20.08
CA ASP A 312 -13.61 9.72 -19.99
C ASP A 312 -12.47 8.73 -20.31
N ILE A 313 -12.59 7.47 -19.84
CA ILE A 313 -11.63 6.39 -20.11
C ILE A 313 -11.70 5.98 -21.57
N GLU A 314 -12.89 5.74 -22.11
CA GLU A 314 -13.08 5.40 -23.52
C GLU A 314 -12.48 6.47 -24.43
N ARG A 315 -12.72 7.76 -24.14
CA ARG A 315 -12.08 8.86 -24.88
C ARG A 315 -10.57 8.83 -24.75
N HIS A 316 -10.03 8.55 -23.57
CA HIS A 316 -8.59 8.43 -23.37
C HIS A 316 -7.97 7.30 -24.21
N TYR A 317 -8.59 6.11 -24.25
CA TYR A 317 -8.13 4.98 -25.06
C TYR A 317 -8.26 5.27 -26.55
N LYS A 318 -9.35 5.90 -26.99
CA LYS A 318 -9.54 6.33 -28.38
C LYS A 318 -8.53 7.40 -28.80
N GLU A 319 -8.21 8.37 -27.95
CA GLU A 319 -7.17 9.37 -28.21
C GLU A 319 -5.77 8.74 -28.30
N GLN A 320 -5.45 7.77 -27.44
CA GLN A 320 -4.20 7.01 -27.56
C GLN A 320 -4.17 6.15 -28.83
N GLY A 321 -5.29 5.51 -29.19
CA GLY A 321 -5.44 4.79 -30.46
C GLY A 321 -5.32 5.69 -31.69
N LEU A 322 -5.92 6.89 -31.66
CA LEU A 322 -5.77 7.90 -32.71
C LEU A 322 -4.34 8.43 -32.83
N ARG A 323 -3.60 8.57 -31.71
CA ARG A 323 -2.18 8.96 -31.73
C ARG A 323 -1.27 7.88 -32.31
N VAL A 324 -1.69 6.61 -32.26
CA VAL A 324 -1.00 5.49 -32.92
C VAL A 324 -1.38 5.42 -34.42
N ALA A 325 -2.62 5.77 -34.78
CA ALA A 325 -3.13 5.72 -36.15
C ALA A 325 -2.81 6.96 -37.02
N LEU A 326 -2.78 8.17 -36.43
CA LEU A 326 -2.39 9.42 -37.08
C LEU A 326 -0.96 9.73 -36.67
N GLY A 327 -0.01 9.43 -37.55
CA GLY A 327 1.42 9.69 -37.37
C GLY A 327 1.78 11.16 -37.19
N CYS A 328 1.42 11.76 -36.05
CA CYS A 328 1.76 13.13 -35.70
C CYS A 328 3.03 13.14 -34.84
N THR A 329 4.10 13.37 -35.58
CA THR A 329 5.42 13.90 -35.27
C THR A 329 5.44 15.03 -34.21
N TYR A 330 5.48 14.68 -32.93
CA TYR A 330 6.19 15.50 -31.92
C TYR A 330 6.95 14.59 -30.94
N HIS A 331 8.27 14.57 -31.17
CA HIS A 331 9.35 13.90 -30.44
C HIS A 331 9.02 13.35 -29.03
N TRP A 332 8.86 12.03 -28.95
CA TRP A 332 9.01 11.27 -27.71
C TRP A 332 10.12 10.24 -27.90
N GLN A 333 11.32 10.57 -27.44
CA GLN A 333 12.46 9.66 -27.39
C GLN A 333 12.22 8.56 -26.33
N CYS A 334 11.48 7.50 -26.68
CA CYS A 334 11.57 6.23 -25.94
C CYS A 334 10.98 5.05 -26.73
N ARG A 335 11.71 4.59 -27.75
CA ARG A 335 11.81 3.21 -28.27
C ARG A 335 12.81 3.34 -29.43
N THR A 336 14.07 2.92 -29.30
CA THR A 336 14.47 1.52 -29.40
C THR A 336 15.95 1.38 -29.02
N LYS A 337 16.27 0.48 -28.09
CA LYS A 337 17.52 -0.31 -28.10
C LYS A 337 17.35 -1.58 -27.25
N HIS A 338 16.26 -2.33 -27.45
CA HIS A 338 16.26 -3.78 -27.12
C HIS A 338 15.09 -4.63 -27.64
N GLN A 339 14.32 -4.19 -28.64
CA GLN A 339 13.17 -4.96 -29.12
C GLN A 339 13.06 -4.97 -30.66
N ALA A 340 14.20 -5.22 -31.32
CA ALA A 340 14.27 -5.48 -32.76
C ALA A 340 15.36 -6.53 -33.10
N ARG A 341 15.66 -7.45 -32.17
CA ARG A 341 16.67 -8.50 -32.38
C ARG A 341 16.19 -9.93 -32.02
N ASN A 342 14.96 -10.09 -31.51
CA ASN A 342 14.44 -11.40 -31.10
C ASN A 342 13.25 -11.91 -31.93
N GLU A 343 12.73 -11.16 -32.90
CA GLU A 343 11.60 -11.60 -33.74
C GLU A 343 12.02 -12.24 -35.08
N ILE A 344 13.31 -12.51 -35.30
CA ILE A 344 13.79 -13.26 -36.48
C ILE A 344 14.27 -14.68 -36.12
N ILE A 345 14.33 -15.06 -34.83
CA ILE A 345 14.80 -16.40 -34.41
C ILE A 345 13.64 -17.34 -34.00
N MET A 346 12.43 -16.84 -33.77
CA MET A 346 11.26 -17.66 -33.42
C MET A 346 10.42 -18.14 -34.61
N ALA A 347 10.87 -17.89 -35.86
CA ALA A 347 10.20 -18.38 -37.07
C ALA A 347 10.72 -19.74 -37.58
N LEU A 348 11.66 -20.39 -36.87
CA LEU A 348 12.21 -21.71 -37.26
C LEU A 348 11.97 -22.84 -36.24
N ALA A 349 11.35 -22.56 -35.09
CA ALA A 349 11.13 -23.57 -34.04
C ALA A 349 9.72 -24.20 -34.04
N VAL A 350 8.83 -23.79 -34.94
CA VAL A 350 7.45 -24.32 -35.05
C VAL A 350 7.36 -25.51 -36.03
N ALA A 351 8.46 -25.92 -36.67
CA ALA A 351 8.46 -27.00 -37.67
C ALA A 351 8.71 -28.43 -37.12
N HIS A 352 8.74 -28.67 -35.80
CA HIS A 352 9.04 -30.02 -35.28
C HIS A 352 8.11 -30.50 -34.16
N LYS A 353 6.82 -30.15 -34.29
CA LYS A 353 5.74 -30.68 -33.44
C LYS A 353 4.87 -31.68 -34.20
N HIS A 354 5.48 -32.66 -34.88
CA HIS A 354 4.76 -33.83 -35.41
C HIS A 354 5.74 -34.98 -35.60
N LEU A 355 5.93 -35.81 -34.56
CA LEU A 355 6.18 -37.25 -34.72
C LEU A 355 6.32 -37.95 -33.36
N VAL A 356 5.50 -38.98 -33.21
CA VAL A 356 5.55 -40.11 -32.27
C VAL A 356 4.93 -39.91 -30.88
N ALA A 357 3.66 -40.32 -30.82
CA ALA A 357 2.96 -40.82 -29.66
C ALA A 357 3.17 -42.35 -29.47
N LYS A 358 2.84 -42.83 -28.25
CA LYS A 358 2.59 -44.22 -27.79
C LYS A 358 3.81 -45.11 -27.47
N PHE A 359 3.92 -45.60 -26.22
CA PHE A 359 3.30 -46.86 -25.74
C PHE A 359 3.72 -47.16 -24.28
N GLU A 360 2.81 -47.82 -23.54
CA GLU A 360 2.93 -48.35 -22.18
C GLU A 360 3.38 -49.84 -22.15
N THR A 361 3.88 -50.28 -20.99
CA THR A 361 4.00 -51.66 -20.41
C THR A 361 5.23 -52.59 -20.65
N PRO A 362 5.58 -53.46 -19.66
CA PRO A 362 6.90 -54.10 -19.51
C PRO A 362 7.00 -55.54 -20.03
N CYS A 363 8.23 -56.02 -20.28
CA CYS A 363 8.52 -57.35 -20.82
C CYS A 363 8.64 -58.43 -19.73
N ALA A 364 7.88 -59.51 -19.92
CA ALA A 364 7.70 -60.65 -19.01
C ALA A 364 8.67 -61.83 -19.26
N THR A 365 9.92 -61.58 -19.69
CA THR A 365 10.73 -62.68 -20.28
C THR A 365 12.19 -62.78 -19.86
N CYS A 366 12.69 -62.02 -18.89
CA CYS A 366 14.10 -62.18 -18.47
C CYS A 366 14.28 -62.29 -16.95
N ASN A 367 14.44 -63.53 -16.50
CA ASN A 367 14.86 -63.95 -15.17
C ASN A 367 16.39 -63.77 -15.01
N ALA A 368 16.88 -62.52 -14.93
CA ALA A 368 18.31 -62.23 -14.74
C ALA A 368 18.61 -61.76 -13.29
N PRO A 369 19.63 -62.30 -12.62
CA PRO A 369 19.85 -62.10 -11.19
C PRO A 369 20.55 -60.76 -10.86
N ILE A 370 20.31 -60.30 -9.64
CA ILE A 370 20.92 -59.10 -9.03
C ILE A 370 22.42 -59.35 -8.84
N LEU A 371 23.27 -58.58 -9.54
CA LEU A 371 24.70 -58.49 -9.25
C LEU A 371 24.98 -57.18 -8.52
N GLN A 372 25.44 -57.32 -7.28
CA GLN A 372 26.02 -56.25 -6.48
C GLN A 372 27.42 -55.89 -7.01
N GLY A 373 27.73 -54.59 -7.01
CA GLY A 373 29.09 -54.14 -6.76
C GLY A 373 29.99 -53.91 -7.97
N GLU A 374 29.54 -53.12 -8.94
CA GLU A 374 30.36 -52.28 -9.82
C GLU A 374 29.40 -51.23 -10.43
N SER A 375 29.86 -50.00 -10.69
CA SER A 375 28.99 -48.92 -11.19
C SER A 375 28.29 -49.36 -12.49
N MET A 376 27.01 -49.73 -12.39
CA MET A 376 26.26 -50.50 -13.38
C MET A 376 25.80 -49.69 -14.60
N PHE A 377 26.47 -48.58 -14.91
CA PHE A 377 26.20 -47.80 -16.11
C PHE A 377 27.52 -47.31 -16.70
N PRO A 378 27.86 -47.69 -17.95
CA PRO A 378 28.94 -47.01 -18.65
C PRO A 378 28.60 -45.51 -18.69
N ALA A 379 29.58 -44.66 -18.41
CA ALA A 379 29.40 -43.21 -18.45
C ALA A 379 28.73 -42.85 -19.78
N SER A 380 27.51 -42.29 -19.72
CA SER A 380 26.76 -42.04 -20.94
C SER A 380 27.53 -41.07 -21.82
N ASP A 381 27.45 -41.25 -23.14
CA ASP A 381 28.08 -40.31 -24.08
C ASP A 381 27.46 -38.91 -24.06
N SER A 382 26.32 -38.76 -23.39
CA SER A 382 25.67 -37.48 -23.17
C SER A 382 26.28 -36.72 -21.99
N VAL A 383 26.54 -35.43 -22.21
CA VAL A 383 27.12 -34.52 -21.23
C VAL A 383 26.09 -34.23 -20.13
N CYS A 384 26.54 -34.23 -18.88
CA CYS A 384 25.67 -33.90 -17.75
C CYS A 384 25.13 -32.47 -17.89
N LYS A 385 23.80 -32.32 -17.99
CA LYS A 385 23.14 -31.01 -18.14
C LYS A 385 23.37 -30.04 -16.97
N HIS A 386 23.75 -30.54 -15.79
CA HIS A 386 24.16 -29.69 -14.67
C HIS A 386 25.61 -29.22 -14.85
N TRP A 387 26.51 -30.10 -15.25
CA TRP A 387 27.90 -29.77 -15.56
C TRP A 387 28.03 -28.84 -16.77
N GLU A 388 27.29 -29.11 -17.84
CA GLU A 388 27.26 -28.30 -19.07
C GLU A 388 26.87 -26.84 -18.80
N ARG A 389 25.98 -26.65 -17.83
CA ARG A 389 25.37 -25.36 -17.51
C ARG A 389 26.13 -24.58 -16.42
N MET A 390 26.62 -25.29 -15.40
CA MET A 390 27.14 -24.67 -14.17
C MET A 390 28.60 -25.03 -13.88
N GLY A 391 29.18 -26.00 -14.58
CA GLY A 391 30.53 -26.50 -14.31
C GLY A 391 30.68 -27.27 -12.99
N VAL A 392 29.57 -27.50 -12.27
CA VAL A 392 29.52 -28.24 -11.00
C VAL A 392 28.32 -29.17 -11.05
N CYS A 393 28.53 -30.44 -10.71
CA CYS A 393 27.48 -31.45 -10.63
C CYS A 393 27.30 -31.90 -9.19
N PHE A 394 26.04 -31.98 -8.76
CA PHE A 394 25.67 -32.37 -7.40
C PHE A 394 26.10 -33.80 -7.05
N TYR A 395 26.15 -34.68 -8.06
CA TYR A 395 26.54 -36.09 -7.90
C TYR A 395 28.04 -36.32 -8.08
N LYS A 396 28.83 -35.28 -8.41
CA LYS A 396 30.30 -35.31 -8.54
C LYS A 396 30.80 -36.56 -9.30
N ASP A 397 31.62 -37.37 -8.63
CA ASP A 397 32.26 -38.62 -9.02
C ASP A 397 31.29 -39.79 -9.19
N ARG A 398 30.05 -39.67 -8.69
CA ARG A 398 28.96 -40.65 -8.85
C ARG A 398 28.00 -40.31 -10.00
N CYS A 399 28.28 -39.25 -10.77
CA CYS A 399 27.42 -38.87 -11.89
C CYS A 399 27.61 -39.81 -13.08
N VAL A 400 26.52 -40.39 -13.57
CA VAL A 400 26.51 -41.31 -14.74
C VAL A 400 26.69 -40.59 -16.09
N PHE A 401 26.68 -39.26 -16.10
CA PHE A 401 26.80 -38.44 -17.30
C PHE A 401 28.19 -37.80 -17.41
N ARG A 402 28.69 -37.60 -18.63
CA ARG A 402 30.06 -37.11 -18.84
C ARG A 402 30.23 -35.65 -18.36
N HIS A 403 31.35 -35.39 -17.69
CA HIS A 403 31.78 -34.06 -17.22
C HIS A 403 33.04 -33.59 -17.97
N PRO A 404 32.95 -33.16 -19.24
CA PRO A 404 34.11 -32.78 -20.03
C PRO A 404 34.83 -31.57 -19.41
N ALA A 405 36.14 -31.72 -19.17
CA ALA A 405 36.99 -30.68 -18.59
C ALA A 405 37.08 -29.43 -19.48
N GLU A 406 37.00 -29.62 -20.80
CA GLU A 406 36.98 -28.56 -21.80
C GLU A 406 35.82 -27.58 -21.57
N ARG A 407 34.66 -28.08 -21.09
CA ARG A 407 33.52 -27.21 -20.80
C ARG A 407 33.69 -26.44 -19.49
N LEU A 408 34.42 -26.99 -18.53
CA LEU A 408 34.81 -26.26 -17.32
C LEU A 408 35.80 -25.15 -17.68
N GLU A 409 36.78 -25.42 -18.55
CA GLU A 409 37.68 -24.39 -19.08
C GLU A 409 36.92 -23.34 -19.89
N GLU A 410 35.92 -23.73 -20.68
CA GLU A 410 35.11 -22.79 -21.44
C GLU A 410 34.21 -21.94 -20.52
N LEU A 411 33.58 -22.53 -19.50
CA LEU A 411 32.83 -21.80 -18.48
C LEU A 411 33.72 -20.90 -17.63
N GLN A 412 34.96 -21.31 -17.33
CA GLN A 412 35.96 -20.48 -16.65
C GLN A 412 36.47 -19.36 -17.56
N ARG A 413 36.66 -19.60 -18.86
CA ARG A 413 36.97 -18.57 -19.86
C ARG A 413 35.80 -17.61 -20.05
N VAL A 414 34.55 -18.09 -20.04
CA VAL A 414 33.33 -17.27 -20.11
C VAL A 414 33.12 -16.51 -18.82
N ALA A 415 33.37 -17.10 -17.65
CA ALA A 415 33.31 -16.44 -16.35
C ALA A 415 34.44 -15.43 -16.20
N ALA A 416 35.65 -15.71 -16.69
CA ALA A 416 36.76 -14.77 -16.77
C ALA A 416 36.49 -13.68 -17.81
N ARG A 417 35.86 -13.97 -18.95
CA ARG A 417 35.37 -12.96 -19.91
C ARG A 417 34.24 -12.14 -19.34
N GLN A 418 33.32 -12.72 -18.57
CA GLN A 418 32.22 -12.01 -17.91
C GLN A 418 32.70 -11.22 -16.71
N ALA A 419 33.73 -11.69 -15.99
CA ALA A 419 34.40 -10.98 -14.91
C ALA A 419 35.26 -9.85 -15.49
N ALA A 420 35.97 -10.07 -16.60
CA ALA A 420 36.68 -9.05 -17.36
C ALA A 420 35.70 -8.07 -18.04
N PHE A 421 34.54 -8.51 -18.50
CA PHE A 421 33.47 -7.66 -19.04
C PHE A 421 32.73 -6.90 -17.92
N LYS A 422 32.60 -7.48 -16.71
CA LYS A 422 32.11 -6.80 -15.49
C LYS A 422 33.15 -5.85 -14.90
N ALA A 423 34.44 -6.16 -15.00
CA ALA A 423 35.55 -5.29 -14.60
C ALA A 423 35.74 -4.15 -15.61
N ALA A 424 35.63 -4.44 -16.92
CA ALA A 424 35.57 -3.45 -17.99
C ALA A 424 34.27 -2.63 -17.93
N ARG A 425 33.15 -3.19 -17.43
CA ARG A 425 31.92 -2.44 -17.07
C ARG A 425 32.04 -1.66 -15.76
N ARG A 426 32.91 -2.06 -14.83
CA ARG A 426 33.26 -1.25 -13.65
C ARG A 426 34.05 -0.01 -14.07
N THR A 427 34.99 -0.14 -15.02
CA THR A 427 35.70 1.01 -15.58
C THR A 427 34.87 1.83 -16.58
N THR A 428 33.95 1.23 -17.35
CA THR A 428 33.06 2.00 -18.24
C THR A 428 31.81 2.59 -17.58
N ASN A 429 31.32 2.07 -16.44
CA ASN A 429 30.26 2.76 -15.69
C ASN A 429 30.79 3.99 -14.92
N ASP A 430 32.08 4.03 -14.57
CA ASP A 430 32.72 5.25 -14.04
C ASP A 430 32.97 6.31 -15.13
N ILE A 431 33.10 5.90 -16.40
CA ILE A 431 33.25 6.81 -17.55
C ILE A 431 31.89 7.26 -18.12
N ARG A 432 30.86 6.40 -18.10
CA ARG A 432 29.52 6.76 -18.57
C ARG A 432 28.74 7.67 -17.62
N CYS A 433 29.19 7.77 -16.37
CA CYS A 433 28.78 8.83 -15.45
C CYS A 433 29.40 10.21 -15.79
N LYS A 434 30.40 10.25 -16.70
CA LYS A 434 31.06 11.48 -17.18
C LYS A 434 30.68 11.87 -18.62
N GLU A 435 30.22 10.96 -19.49
CA GLU A 435 29.91 11.30 -20.90
C GLU A 435 28.50 11.84 -21.17
N ASN A 436 27.57 11.81 -20.21
CA ASN A 436 26.25 12.48 -20.37
C ASN A 436 26.28 13.99 -20.09
N ARG A 437 27.44 14.63 -20.18
CA ARG A 437 27.59 16.07 -19.94
C ARG A 437 27.95 16.80 -21.23
N GLY A 438 26.94 17.01 -22.08
CA GLY A 438 26.86 18.32 -22.73
C GLY A 438 26.79 19.40 -21.64
N PRO A 439 27.35 20.60 -21.85
CA PRO A 439 27.39 21.63 -20.83
C PRO A 439 25.96 21.96 -20.40
N GLY A 440 25.60 21.66 -19.15
CA GLY A 440 24.36 22.14 -18.53
C GLY A 440 23.40 21.15 -17.86
N LYS A 441 23.62 19.82 -17.82
CA LYS A 441 22.69 18.90 -17.12
C LYS A 441 23.41 17.87 -16.24
N ARG A 442 23.33 18.01 -14.90
CA ARG A 442 23.90 17.07 -13.91
C ARG A 442 22.82 16.23 -13.20
N ASN A 443 23.02 14.90 -13.24
CA ASN A 443 22.80 13.86 -12.21
C ASN A 443 21.53 13.89 -11.31
N ARG A 444 20.62 12.91 -11.47
CA ARG A 444 19.54 12.61 -10.48
C ARG A 444 19.58 11.14 -10.01
N VAL A 445 19.55 10.93 -8.69
CA VAL A 445 19.41 9.67 -7.94
C VAL A 445 17.92 9.29 -7.85
N ARG A 446 17.60 7.99 -7.91
CA ARG A 446 16.22 7.47 -7.82
C ARG A 446 15.56 7.82 -6.47
N ASN A 447 14.24 8.00 -6.50
CA ASN A 447 13.39 8.48 -5.39
C ASN A 447 13.43 7.69 -4.06
N ARG A 448 13.99 6.47 -4.03
CA ARG A 448 14.06 5.58 -2.85
C ARG A 448 15.15 5.98 -1.84
N PHE A 449 16.03 6.93 -2.17
CA PHE A 449 17.20 7.26 -1.34
C PHE A 449 17.25 8.74 -0.92
N ARG A 450 16.10 9.39 -0.75
CA ARG A 450 16.05 10.82 -0.37
C ARG A 450 16.63 11.06 1.02
N ALA A 451 16.25 10.24 2.01
CA ALA A 451 16.78 10.29 3.37
C ALA A 451 18.30 10.11 3.37
N GLY A 452 18.81 9.01 2.80
CA GLY A 452 20.25 8.80 2.63
C GLY A 452 21.00 9.90 1.86
N THR A 453 20.35 10.58 0.90
CA THR A 453 20.96 11.71 0.16
C THR A 453 21.06 12.96 1.04
N LEU A 454 20.03 13.28 1.80
CA LEU A 454 20.05 14.39 2.75
C LEU A 454 21.01 14.10 3.91
N ARG A 455 20.99 12.88 4.45
CA ARG A 455 21.93 12.37 5.46
C ARG A 455 23.36 12.58 5.02
N ARG A 456 23.73 12.06 3.85
CA ARG A 456 25.04 12.26 3.24
C ARG A 456 25.42 13.74 3.15
N TRP A 457 24.53 14.58 2.61
CA TRP A 457 24.81 16.00 2.44
C TRP A 457 25.11 16.67 3.78
N LEU A 458 24.36 16.33 4.83
CA LEU A 458 24.56 16.90 6.16
C LEU A 458 25.86 16.42 6.81
N LEU A 459 26.20 15.14 6.64
CA LEU A 459 27.48 14.58 7.07
C LEU A 459 28.65 15.30 6.39
N ASP A 460 28.56 15.54 5.07
CA ASP A 460 29.58 16.29 4.31
C ASP A 460 29.65 17.78 4.73
N ALA A 461 28.51 18.41 5.03
CA ALA A 461 28.42 19.85 5.26
C ALA A 461 28.71 20.28 6.70
N VAL A 462 28.34 19.45 7.68
CA VAL A 462 28.40 19.77 9.13
C VAL A 462 29.41 18.90 9.87
N GLY A 463 29.57 17.63 9.46
CA GLY A 463 30.47 16.65 10.09
C GLY A 463 29.83 15.87 11.25
N GLU A 464 30.22 14.60 11.39
CA GLU A 464 29.66 13.70 12.43
C GLU A 464 29.87 14.22 13.85
N ASP A 465 31.07 14.69 14.19
CA ASP A 465 31.40 15.13 15.55
C ASP A 465 30.55 16.31 16.01
N ARG A 466 30.17 17.21 15.10
CA ARG A 466 29.30 18.35 15.40
C ARG A 466 27.85 17.91 15.56
N LEU A 467 27.39 16.99 14.70
CA LEU A 467 26.04 16.43 14.75
C LEU A 467 25.80 15.55 15.99
N ARG A 468 26.84 14.95 16.59
CA ARG A 468 26.73 14.18 17.84
C ARG A 468 26.61 15.01 19.12
N ARG A 469 26.86 16.33 19.06
CA ARG A 469 26.82 17.19 20.25
C ARG A 469 25.39 17.34 20.78
N GLY A 470 25.28 17.72 22.06
CA GLY A 470 23.99 18.00 22.69
C GLY A 470 23.04 16.79 22.62
N SER A 471 21.77 17.04 22.29
CA SER A 471 20.76 16.00 22.05
C SER A 471 20.80 15.42 20.63
N GLY A 472 21.73 15.87 19.79
CA GLY A 472 21.90 15.40 18.42
C GLY A 472 20.94 16.06 17.42
N ILE A 473 20.49 15.29 16.43
CA ILE A 473 19.68 15.80 15.33
C ILE A 473 18.21 15.86 15.72
N LEU A 474 17.56 16.99 15.46
CA LEU A 474 16.10 17.12 15.54
C LEU A 474 15.48 17.04 14.14
N ASP A 475 14.74 15.96 13.87
CA ASP A 475 14.02 15.72 12.61
C ASP A 475 12.58 16.21 12.71
N VAL A 476 12.31 17.40 12.17
CA VAL A 476 11.01 18.06 12.22
C VAL A 476 10.13 17.58 11.08
N ALA A 477 8.91 17.14 11.43
CA ALA A 477 7.99 16.44 10.52
C ALA A 477 8.67 15.20 9.91
N ALA A 478 9.23 14.37 10.79
CA ALA A 478 10.02 13.18 10.45
C ALA A 478 9.25 12.13 9.61
N GLY A 479 7.93 12.25 9.48
CA GLY A 479 7.12 11.36 8.66
C GLY A 479 7.09 9.96 9.23
N LYS A 480 7.85 9.04 8.62
CA LYS A 480 7.99 7.66 9.11
C LYS A 480 9.16 7.47 10.07
N GLY A 481 10.01 8.49 10.24
CA GLY A 481 11.23 8.43 11.06
C GLY A 481 12.46 7.89 10.34
N GLU A 482 12.42 7.72 9.01
CA GLU A 482 13.51 7.11 8.22
C GLU A 482 14.85 7.84 8.40
N LEU A 483 14.85 9.18 8.35
CA LEU A 483 16.08 9.97 8.43
C LEU A 483 16.71 9.91 9.84
N ALA A 484 15.91 10.16 10.88
CA ALA A 484 16.33 9.99 12.28
C ALA A 484 16.85 8.56 12.56
N PHE A 485 16.16 7.54 12.03
CA PHE A 485 16.59 6.14 12.15
C PHE A 485 17.93 5.88 11.47
N GLU A 486 18.15 6.40 10.25
CA GLU A 486 19.42 6.25 9.54
C GLU A 486 20.58 6.91 10.28
N PHE A 487 20.40 8.14 10.80
CA PHE A 487 21.45 8.81 11.58
C PHE A 487 21.79 8.07 12.86
N LEU A 488 20.79 7.60 13.59
CA LEU A 488 20.99 6.83 14.83
C LEU A 488 21.69 5.51 14.55
N ASN A 489 21.17 4.68 13.66
CA ASN A 489 21.62 3.30 13.51
C ASN A 489 22.80 3.11 12.55
N LEU A 490 22.99 4.00 11.57
CA LEU A 490 24.09 3.89 10.60
C LEU A 490 25.28 4.76 10.97
N ASN A 491 25.04 5.85 11.71
CA ASN A 491 26.07 6.78 12.12
C ASN A 491 26.23 6.86 13.65
N GLY A 492 25.35 6.30 14.47
CA GLY A 492 25.44 6.47 15.94
C GLY A 492 25.19 7.91 16.39
N ILE A 493 24.51 8.71 15.57
CA ILE A 493 24.20 10.11 15.89
C ILE A 493 22.84 10.15 16.58
N PRO A 494 22.76 10.60 17.85
CA PRO A 494 21.49 10.74 18.55
C PRO A 494 20.50 11.55 17.70
N SER A 495 19.28 11.05 17.55
CA SER A 495 18.28 11.65 16.67
C SER A 495 16.90 11.59 17.31
N THR A 496 16.24 12.74 17.38
CA THR A 496 14.88 12.89 17.90
C THR A 496 13.94 13.25 16.76
N ALA A 497 12.88 12.46 16.57
CA ALA A 497 11.82 12.72 15.62
C ALA A 497 10.72 13.57 16.27
N LEU A 498 10.44 14.76 15.71
CA LEU A 498 9.29 15.58 16.07
C LEU A 498 8.17 15.34 15.04
N GLU A 499 7.20 14.52 15.40
CA GLU A 499 6.13 14.07 14.51
C GLU A 499 4.91 13.66 15.36
N PRO A 500 3.71 14.23 15.11
CA PRO A 500 2.51 13.87 15.87
C PRO A 500 2.09 12.40 15.70
N ARG A 501 2.39 11.81 14.53
CA ARG A 501 2.04 10.41 14.21
C ARG A 501 3.07 9.41 14.75
N PRO A 502 2.67 8.16 15.04
CA PRO A 502 3.61 7.07 15.30
C PRO A 502 4.62 6.87 14.17
N LEU A 503 5.89 6.63 14.52
CA LEU A 503 6.93 6.27 13.56
C LEU A 503 6.68 4.87 12.98
N GLN A 504 7.05 4.64 11.72
CA GLN A 504 6.84 3.36 11.01
C GLN A 504 8.19 2.78 10.58
N LEU A 505 8.86 2.10 11.51
CA LEU A 505 10.27 1.72 11.37
C LEU A 505 10.52 0.23 11.14
N GLU A 506 9.50 -0.65 11.17
CA GLU A 506 9.67 -2.11 11.11
C GLU A 506 10.41 -2.55 9.83
N ARG A 507 10.15 -1.85 8.72
CA ARG A 507 10.85 -2.08 7.46
C ARG A 507 12.33 -1.69 7.54
N HIS A 508 12.63 -0.56 8.19
CA HIS A 508 13.99 -0.03 8.29
C HIS A 508 14.84 -0.85 9.26
N VAL A 509 14.24 -1.38 10.34
CA VAL A 509 14.83 -2.40 11.22
C VAL A 509 15.22 -3.64 10.43
N LYS A 510 14.28 -4.22 9.65
CA LYS A 510 14.57 -5.36 8.77
C LYS A 510 15.65 -5.03 7.74
N TRP A 511 15.75 -3.78 7.31
CA TRP A 511 16.75 -3.35 6.34
C TRP A 511 18.15 -3.29 6.92
N LEU A 512 18.27 -2.77 8.13
CA LEU A 512 19.50 -2.74 8.91
C LEU A 512 20.00 -4.17 9.19
N GLN A 513 19.15 -5.02 9.76
CA GLN A 513 19.48 -6.41 10.11
C GLN A 513 19.94 -7.25 8.90
N ARG A 514 19.43 -6.96 7.70
CA ARG A 514 19.81 -7.65 6.45
C ARG A 514 20.97 -6.96 5.71
N GLY A 515 21.52 -5.88 6.25
CA GLY A 515 22.66 -5.14 5.69
C GLY A 515 22.35 -4.36 4.41
N TYR A 516 21.08 -4.08 4.08
CA TYR A 516 20.71 -3.44 2.82
C TYR A 516 21.31 -2.04 2.64
N TYR A 517 21.52 -1.30 3.74
CA TYR A 517 22.14 0.03 3.70
C TYR A 517 23.59 0.01 3.19
N ASN A 518 24.27 -1.14 3.27
CA ASN A 518 25.64 -1.33 2.80
C ASN A 518 25.71 -1.81 1.33
N TRP A 519 24.58 -2.15 0.71
CA TRP A 519 24.57 -2.64 -0.67
C TRP A 519 24.70 -1.52 -1.71
N ASN A 520 24.48 -0.27 -1.31
CA ASN A 520 24.60 0.89 -2.17
C ASN A 520 25.98 1.52 -2.04
N ALA A 521 26.83 1.38 -3.06
CA ALA A 521 28.19 1.90 -3.08
C ALA A 521 28.29 3.44 -2.88
N VAL A 522 27.21 4.19 -3.09
CA VAL A 522 27.17 5.65 -2.85
C VAL A 522 27.02 5.98 -1.37
N PHE A 523 26.29 5.17 -0.60
CA PHE A 523 25.97 5.44 0.81
C PHE A 523 26.76 4.54 1.77
N ALA A 524 27.24 3.38 1.32
CA ALA A 524 28.05 2.49 2.13
C ALA A 524 29.27 3.16 2.78
N PRO A 525 30.01 4.08 2.12
CA PRO A 525 31.12 4.80 2.76
C PRO A 525 30.71 5.73 3.91
N TYR A 526 29.43 6.09 4.00
CA TYR A 526 28.87 7.00 5.00
C TYR A 526 28.22 6.27 6.18
N ASN A 527 28.34 4.94 6.28
CA ASN A 527 27.78 4.16 7.39
C ASN A 527 28.88 3.84 8.41
N SER A 528 29.11 4.73 9.37
CA SER A 528 30.21 4.62 10.35
C SER A 528 30.01 3.49 11.38
N ALA A 529 28.77 3.08 11.67
CA ALA A 529 28.46 2.01 12.64
C ALA A 529 28.79 0.57 12.18
N THR A 530 29.38 0.40 10.99
CA THR A 530 29.71 -0.94 10.42
C THR A 530 31.19 -1.11 10.08
N ALA A 531 32.05 -0.16 10.47
CA ALA A 531 33.45 -0.13 10.10
C ALA A 531 34.29 -1.32 10.62
N GLU A 532 33.85 -2.02 11.68
CA GLU A 532 34.53 -3.24 12.16
C GLU A 532 34.11 -4.54 11.42
N GLY A 533 33.16 -4.47 10.49
CA GLY A 533 32.58 -5.63 9.80
C GLY A 533 32.67 -5.61 8.27
N ALA A 534 33.55 -4.81 7.68
CA ALA A 534 33.60 -4.60 6.22
C ALA A 534 34.06 -5.80 5.37
N GLN A 535 34.19 -7.00 5.95
CA GLN A 535 34.56 -8.23 5.23
C GLN A 535 33.65 -9.40 5.62
N GLY A 536 32.42 -9.43 5.11
CA GLY A 536 31.62 -10.65 5.16
C GLY A 536 30.13 -10.47 4.94
N ARG A 537 29.56 -11.26 4.03
CA ARG A 537 28.12 -11.54 4.01
C ARG A 537 27.78 -12.45 5.19
N VAL A 538 27.74 -11.90 6.41
CA VAL A 538 27.23 -12.63 7.57
C VAL A 538 26.29 -11.71 8.33
N ALA A 539 25.03 -12.13 8.40
CA ALA A 539 24.05 -11.58 9.32
C ALA A 539 24.50 -11.88 10.74
N ARG A 540 24.76 -10.84 11.53
CA ARG A 540 24.68 -10.90 12.99
C ARG A 540 23.64 -9.88 13.40
N GLU A 541 22.82 -10.24 14.38
CA GLU A 541 21.84 -9.39 15.02
C GLU A 541 22.54 -8.09 15.47
N GLN A 542 22.42 -7.04 14.64
CA GLN A 542 22.85 -5.72 15.04
C GLN A 542 21.83 -5.21 16.05
N PRO A 543 22.27 -4.72 17.23
CA PRO A 543 21.38 -3.96 18.10
C PRO A 543 20.80 -2.80 17.29
N CYS A 544 19.49 -2.60 17.45
CA CYS A 544 18.75 -1.61 16.70
C CYS A 544 18.11 -0.65 17.70
N ASP A 545 18.51 0.61 17.64
CA ASP A 545 17.99 1.64 18.54
C ASP A 545 16.84 2.39 17.88
N MET A 546 15.85 2.74 18.69
CA MET A 546 14.71 3.54 18.24
C MET A 546 14.99 5.03 18.49
N PRO A 547 14.77 5.91 17.50
CA PRO A 547 14.92 7.34 17.73
C PRO A 547 13.91 7.84 18.75
N ALA A 548 14.33 8.80 19.58
CA ALA A 548 13.43 9.47 20.51
C ALA A 548 12.27 10.12 19.74
N HIS A 549 11.06 10.09 20.29
CA HIS A 549 9.85 10.52 19.58
C HIS A 549 9.07 11.58 20.35
N LEU A 550 9.09 12.81 19.85
CA LEU A 550 8.29 13.94 20.35
C LEU A 550 6.96 13.98 19.61
N ARG A 551 5.93 13.42 20.23
CA ARG A 551 4.54 13.37 19.74
C ARG A 551 3.81 14.68 20.06
N MET A 552 4.11 15.72 19.30
CA MET A 552 3.51 17.04 19.49
C MET A 552 3.33 17.78 18.16
N VAL A 553 2.44 18.78 18.16
CA VAL A 553 2.34 19.77 17.08
C VAL A 553 2.98 21.09 17.50
N ALA A 554 3.52 21.84 16.53
CA ALA A 554 3.99 23.20 16.81
C ALA A 554 2.80 24.11 17.14
N THR A 555 2.75 24.67 18.34
CA THR A 555 1.73 25.61 18.80
C THR A 555 2.35 26.99 19.07
N PRO A 556 1.56 28.08 19.09
CA PRO A 556 2.05 29.41 19.46
C PRO A 556 2.71 29.44 20.84
N ALA A 557 2.19 28.64 21.80
CA ALA A 557 2.72 28.56 23.15
C ALA A 557 4.11 27.89 23.16
N VAL A 558 4.29 26.79 22.43
CA VAL A 558 5.59 26.13 22.26
C VAL A 558 6.58 27.05 21.55
N ALA A 559 6.14 27.72 20.49
CA ALA A 559 6.96 28.69 19.76
C ALA A 559 7.43 29.83 20.68
N ALA A 560 6.54 30.38 21.50
CA ALA A 560 6.88 31.42 22.48
C ALA A 560 7.91 30.94 23.50
N CYS A 561 7.76 29.73 24.06
CA CYS A 561 8.75 29.16 24.98
C CYS A 561 10.12 28.94 24.33
N LEU A 562 10.15 28.70 23.01
CA LEU A 562 11.37 28.54 22.22
C LEU A 562 11.92 29.86 21.68
N GLY A 563 11.26 31.00 21.95
CA GLY A 563 11.64 32.32 21.46
C GLY A 563 11.42 32.51 19.95
N ILE A 564 10.50 31.76 19.36
CA ILE A 564 10.11 31.83 17.95
C ILE A 564 8.91 32.77 17.80
N ALA A 565 9.03 33.77 16.91
CA ALA A 565 7.93 34.65 16.58
C ALA A 565 6.82 33.87 15.83
N TRP A 566 5.61 33.85 16.38
CA TRP A 566 4.46 33.17 15.76
C TRP A 566 3.51 34.14 15.03
N PRO A 567 3.13 33.87 13.77
CA PRO A 567 2.18 34.71 13.05
C PRO A 567 0.79 34.73 13.72
N GLY A 568 0.34 35.89 14.18
CA GLY A 568 -0.98 36.08 14.80
C GLY A 568 -1.05 35.83 16.32
N GLY A 569 0.08 35.77 17.02
CA GLY A 569 0.13 35.79 18.49
C GLY A 569 -0.29 37.14 19.10
N PRO A 570 -0.54 37.21 20.43
CA PRO A 570 -1.21 38.33 21.10
C PRO A 570 -0.54 39.72 20.93
N ASP A 571 0.71 39.78 20.46
CA ASP A 571 1.41 41.04 20.16
C ASP A 571 1.10 41.65 18.79
N ALA A 572 0.31 40.97 17.95
CA ALA A 572 -0.05 41.48 16.63
C ALA A 572 -1.24 42.47 16.64
N VAL A 573 -1.94 42.63 17.77
CA VAL A 573 -3.10 43.54 17.91
C VAL A 573 -2.77 44.81 18.73
N SER A 574 -1.66 44.82 19.46
CA SER A 574 -1.29 45.92 20.36
C SER A 574 -0.51 47.07 19.69
N ARG A 575 -0.04 46.91 18.43
CA ARG A 575 0.68 47.98 17.70
C ARG A 575 -0.21 48.95 16.91
N GLU A 576 -1.48 48.60 16.67
CA GLU A 576 -2.45 49.52 16.05
C GLU A 576 -3.24 50.34 17.08
N ALA A 577 -3.36 49.87 18.33
CA ALA A 577 -4.02 50.60 19.41
C ALA A 577 -3.16 51.75 19.99
N GLN A 578 -1.82 51.65 19.92
CA GLN A 578 -0.91 52.66 20.47
C GLN A 578 -0.58 53.84 19.53
N ARG A 579 -1.20 53.92 18.35
CA ARG A 579 -1.03 55.08 17.44
C ARG A 579 -2.08 56.18 17.64
N SER A 580 -2.90 56.10 18.69
CA SER A 580 -4.01 57.03 18.91
C SER A 580 -3.94 57.87 20.20
N GLU A 581 -2.79 57.93 20.89
CA GLU A 581 -2.56 58.94 21.93
C GLU A 581 -1.11 59.46 21.85
N GLY A 582 -0.97 60.77 21.65
CA GLY A 582 0.31 61.43 21.41
C GLY A 582 1.07 61.83 22.69
N GLY A 583 2.33 62.22 22.50
CA GLY A 583 3.13 62.92 23.51
C GLY A 583 4.61 62.59 23.38
N GLY A 584 5.42 63.57 23.00
CA GLY A 584 6.81 63.38 22.56
C GLY A 584 7.84 63.23 23.68
N ALA A 585 8.99 62.65 23.31
CA ALA A 585 10.29 62.92 23.90
C ALA A 585 11.36 62.45 22.90
N GLN A 586 12.30 63.35 22.57
CA GLN A 586 13.47 63.05 21.77
C GLN A 586 14.44 62.16 22.57
N ALA A 587 14.86 61.04 21.99
CA ALA A 587 16.11 60.38 22.34
C ALA A 587 16.70 59.80 21.04
N GLN A 588 17.81 60.40 20.59
CA GLN A 588 18.70 59.81 19.60
C GLN A 588 19.49 58.71 20.30
N GLU A 589 19.22 57.45 19.98
CA GLU A 589 20.16 56.36 20.25
C GLU A 589 20.27 55.46 19.01
N THR A 590 21.52 55.26 18.61
CA THR A 590 21.99 54.48 17.47
C THR A 590 21.57 53.02 17.59
N ALA A 591 20.71 52.56 16.69
CA ALA A 591 20.29 51.16 16.61
C ALA A 591 21.38 50.30 15.95
N GLU A 592 22.26 49.73 16.77
CA GLU A 592 23.05 48.56 16.44
C GLU A 592 22.12 47.33 16.51
N GLN A 593 21.80 46.73 15.37
CA GLN A 593 20.95 45.54 15.26
C GLN A 593 21.63 44.34 15.93
N THR A 594 21.37 44.16 17.21
CA THR A 594 21.73 42.96 17.98
C THR A 594 20.55 41.99 17.94
N THR A 595 20.75 40.85 17.29
CA THR A 595 19.89 39.67 17.38
C THR A 595 19.73 39.30 18.86
N PRO A 596 18.52 39.04 19.38
CA PRO A 596 18.34 38.70 20.79
C PRO A 596 18.96 37.33 21.05
N ARG A 597 20.13 37.31 21.70
CA ARG A 597 20.66 36.10 22.32
C ARG A 597 19.75 35.76 23.49
N LEU A 598 18.94 34.70 23.34
CA LEU A 598 18.11 34.18 24.43
C LEU A 598 19.04 33.67 25.56
N PRO A 599 18.80 34.07 26.82
CA PRO A 599 19.66 33.73 27.95
C PRO A 599 19.67 32.21 28.23
N CYS A 600 20.80 31.73 28.75
CA CYS A 600 21.02 30.37 29.22
C CYS A 600 19.95 29.98 30.26
N LEU A 601 19.01 29.14 29.85
CA LEU A 601 18.13 28.40 30.76
C LEU A 601 18.19 26.94 30.30
N GLU A 602 19.06 26.16 30.95
CA GLU A 602 19.02 24.69 30.84
C GLU A 602 17.71 24.14 31.40
N GLU A 603 17.06 24.89 32.29
CA GLU A 603 15.74 24.60 32.83
C GLU A 603 14.61 25.18 31.95
N PRO A 604 13.47 24.47 31.84
CA PRO A 604 12.33 24.95 31.06
C PRO A 604 11.72 26.24 31.65
N PRO A 605 11.30 27.21 30.82
CA PRO A 605 10.67 28.43 31.29
C PRO A 605 9.32 28.13 31.98
N ALA A 606 8.90 29.02 32.87
CA ALA A 606 7.58 28.96 33.49
C ALA A 606 6.49 28.87 32.41
N GLY A 607 5.67 27.81 32.48
CA GLY A 607 4.61 27.54 31.50
C GLY A 607 4.98 26.56 30.38
N TRP A 608 6.25 26.11 30.27
CA TRP A 608 6.66 25.09 29.30
C TRP A 608 5.86 23.80 29.43
N GLU A 609 5.71 23.27 30.65
CA GLU A 609 4.99 22.01 30.87
C GLU A 609 3.57 22.07 30.33
N ARG A 610 2.87 23.18 30.60
CA ARG A 610 1.52 23.44 30.08
C ARG A 610 1.52 23.59 28.56
N ALA A 611 2.45 24.35 28.00
CA ALA A 611 2.57 24.56 26.56
C ALA A 611 2.83 23.24 25.81
N TYR A 612 3.71 22.39 26.37
CA TYR A 612 4.05 21.08 25.85
C TYR A 612 2.86 20.11 25.96
N ALA A 613 2.18 20.06 27.10
CA ALA A 613 0.98 19.24 27.28
C ALA A 613 -0.12 19.58 26.27
N MET A 614 -0.41 20.88 26.07
CA MET A 614 -1.37 21.33 25.06
C MET A 614 -0.95 20.97 23.63
N ALA A 615 0.35 20.95 23.35
CA ALA A 615 0.88 20.57 22.05
C ALA A 615 0.81 19.05 21.81
N CYS A 616 0.91 18.24 22.85
CA CYS A 616 0.65 16.79 22.80
C CYS A 616 -0.84 16.49 22.64
N GLU A 617 -1.70 17.15 23.42
CA GLU A 617 -3.17 17.03 23.31
C GLU A 617 -3.66 17.43 21.91
N ALA A 618 -3.16 18.54 21.38
CA ALA A 618 -3.47 18.96 20.01
C ALA A 618 -2.96 17.95 18.96
N ALA A 619 -1.87 17.21 19.24
CA ALA A 619 -1.41 16.13 18.37
C ALA A 619 -2.34 14.91 18.38
N GLU A 620 -3.02 14.64 19.50
CA GLU A 620 -4.04 13.60 19.62
C GLU A 620 -5.34 14.02 18.91
N ASP A 621 -5.75 15.28 19.06
CA ASP A 621 -7.00 15.87 18.53
C ASP A 621 -7.00 16.20 17.04
N LEU A 622 -5.84 16.14 16.37
CA LEU A 622 -5.73 16.36 14.93
C LEU A 622 -6.61 15.36 14.17
N ARG A 623 -7.83 15.73 13.75
CA ARG A 623 -8.87 14.87 13.12
C ARG A 623 -8.49 14.10 11.82
N TRP A 624 -7.22 14.08 11.43
CA TRP A 624 -6.64 13.14 10.47
C TRP A 624 -5.88 11.97 11.15
N THR A 625 -5.87 11.89 12.49
CA THR A 625 -5.32 10.80 13.32
C THR A 625 -6.30 9.64 13.56
N HIS A 626 -7.53 9.67 13.05
CA HIS A 626 -8.40 8.47 13.00
C HIS A 626 -7.99 7.46 11.89
N ARG A 627 -6.68 7.32 11.67
CA ARG A 627 -6.06 6.05 11.29
C ARG A 627 -4.87 5.81 12.21
N GLY A 628 -5.15 5.21 13.35
CA GLY A 628 -4.17 4.68 14.29
C GLY A 628 -4.07 5.49 15.57
N LEU A 629 -4.92 5.13 16.55
CA LEU A 629 -4.65 5.04 17.99
C LEU A 629 -5.98 5.00 18.76
N ARG A 630 -6.58 3.81 18.80
CA ARG A 630 -7.06 3.25 20.05
C ARG A 630 -6.40 1.88 20.14
N SER A 631 -5.56 1.69 21.15
CA SER A 631 -5.33 0.34 21.65
C SER A 631 -6.67 -0.14 22.22
N ASP A 632 -7.11 -1.31 21.80
CA ASP A 632 -8.37 -1.93 22.25
C ASP A 632 -8.26 -2.47 23.69
N HIS A 633 -7.76 -1.67 24.64
CA HIS A 633 -7.65 -2.10 26.04
C HIS A 633 -8.35 -1.22 27.09
N GLU A 634 -8.90 -0.04 26.76
CA GLU A 634 -9.54 0.83 27.77
C GLU A 634 -10.94 1.33 27.41
N SER A 635 -11.67 0.62 26.54
CA SER A 635 -13.11 0.90 26.30
C SER A 635 -14.05 -0.14 26.92
N ALA A 636 -13.52 -1.10 27.70
CA ALA A 636 -14.30 -2.13 28.37
C ALA A 636 -14.48 -1.93 29.89
N ALA A 637 -13.82 -0.95 30.51
CA ALA A 637 -13.85 -0.76 31.98
C ALA A 637 -14.78 0.37 32.47
N ALA A 638 -15.33 1.21 31.59
CA ALA A 638 -16.13 2.37 32.01
C ALA A 638 -17.66 2.13 32.10
N ALA A 639 -18.11 0.87 32.06
CA ALA A 639 -19.54 0.52 32.09
C ALA A 639 -19.97 -0.41 33.24
N HIS A 640 -19.07 -0.74 34.17
CA HIS A 640 -19.42 -1.45 35.40
C HIS A 640 -18.77 -0.75 36.58
N GLU A 641 -19.56 0.04 37.31
CA GLU A 641 -19.67 0.06 38.77
C GLU A 641 -20.34 1.36 39.23
N ALA A 642 -21.67 1.33 39.27
CA ALA A 642 -22.44 2.11 40.23
C ALA A 642 -22.87 1.14 41.33
N GLY A 643 -22.47 1.39 42.58
CA GLY A 643 -23.00 0.69 43.75
C GLY A 643 -22.03 0.51 44.92
N ASP A 644 -22.07 1.47 45.85
CA ASP A 644 -22.00 1.37 47.32
C ASP A 644 -20.81 0.74 48.09
N GLY A 645 -20.27 1.52 49.05
CA GLY A 645 -19.81 1.00 50.36
C GLY A 645 -18.38 1.35 50.84
N GLU A 646 -18.26 2.32 51.75
CA GLU A 646 -17.11 2.71 52.62
C GLU A 646 -16.58 1.59 53.59
N PRO A 647 -15.52 1.81 54.44
CA PRO A 647 -14.24 2.52 54.27
C PRO A 647 -12.97 1.84 54.90
N ALA A 648 -11.81 2.43 54.60
CA ALA A 648 -10.55 2.60 55.40
C ALA A 648 -9.71 1.41 55.91
N VAL A 649 -8.40 1.41 55.56
CA VAL A 649 -7.24 1.11 56.46
C VAL A 649 -5.97 1.85 55.98
N GLU A 650 -5.32 2.58 56.89
CA GLU A 650 -3.99 3.17 56.78
C GLU A 650 -2.86 2.13 56.80
N THR A 651 -1.75 2.35 56.09
CA THR A 651 -0.42 2.02 56.62
C THR A 651 0.67 2.93 56.07
N GLN A 652 1.47 3.44 57.01
CA GLN A 652 2.67 4.27 56.85
C GLN A 652 3.90 3.44 56.41
N GLY A 653 4.94 4.10 55.90
CA GLY A 653 6.28 3.50 55.75
C GLY A 653 7.22 4.30 54.84
N THR A 654 7.76 5.42 55.31
CA THR A 654 9.19 5.64 55.64
C THR A 654 10.15 5.81 54.45
N ALA A 655 10.67 7.03 54.32
CA ALA A 655 11.85 7.37 53.55
C ALA A 655 13.15 6.94 54.28
N SER A 656 14.16 6.52 53.52
CA SER A 656 15.55 6.58 53.97
C SER A 656 16.47 6.91 52.79
N SER A 657 17.20 8.01 52.99
CA SER A 657 18.25 8.61 52.18
C SER A 657 19.57 7.84 52.24
N ILE A 658 20.30 7.76 51.12
CA ILE A 658 21.75 7.54 51.05
C ILE A 658 22.32 8.44 49.93
N GLU A 659 23.25 9.31 50.31
CA GLU A 659 24.15 10.06 49.43
C GLU A 659 25.32 9.15 48.98
N VAL A 660 25.93 9.41 47.82
CA VAL A 660 27.40 9.55 47.60
C VAL A 660 27.80 9.43 46.10
N GLU A 661 28.49 10.48 45.66
CA GLU A 661 29.58 10.62 44.67
C GLU A 661 29.39 10.53 43.14
N GLU A 662 29.91 11.60 42.52
CA GLU A 662 29.99 11.91 41.10
C GLU A 662 30.93 10.98 40.33
N SER A 663 30.40 10.40 39.25
CA SER A 663 31.20 10.10 38.05
C SER A 663 30.32 10.32 36.82
N PHE A 664 30.83 11.10 35.87
CA PHE A 664 30.09 11.52 34.68
C PHE A 664 29.98 10.34 33.70
N GLN A 665 28.84 9.65 33.73
CA GLN A 665 28.39 8.74 32.68
C GLN A 665 27.05 9.26 32.14
N THR A 666 26.98 9.44 30.82
CA THR A 666 25.73 9.74 30.12
C THR A 666 24.69 8.67 30.43
N PRO A 667 23.43 9.04 30.77
CA PRO A 667 22.41 8.06 31.10
C PRO A 667 22.11 7.22 29.86
N THR A 668 22.51 5.95 29.92
CA THR A 668 21.92 4.91 29.09
C THR A 668 20.45 4.80 29.47
N VAL A 669 19.58 4.95 28.48
CA VAL A 669 18.12 4.92 28.60
C VAL A 669 17.69 3.59 29.23
N ALA A 670 17.47 3.61 30.53
CA ALA A 670 16.81 2.58 31.31
C ALA A 670 16.16 3.26 32.52
N ASP A 671 15.26 4.21 32.27
CA ASP A 671 14.14 4.55 33.15
C ASP A 671 13.11 5.36 32.34
N ASP A 672 11.87 4.89 32.39
CA ASP A 672 10.61 5.62 32.16
C ASP A 672 10.18 6.01 30.73
N GLY A 673 10.48 5.21 29.69
CA GLY A 673 9.88 5.48 28.37
C GLY A 673 10.13 4.47 27.26
N GLU A 674 10.04 3.17 27.53
CA GLU A 674 10.18 2.14 26.49
C GLU A 674 8.86 1.82 25.77
N ALA A 675 8.94 1.72 24.45
CA ALA A 675 8.05 1.00 23.51
C ALA A 675 6.55 1.38 23.38
N ASP A 676 5.95 2.16 24.29
CA ASP A 676 4.48 2.24 24.42
C ASP A 676 3.81 3.41 23.69
N GLY A 677 4.56 4.18 22.88
CA GLY A 677 4.01 5.31 22.10
C GLY A 677 3.54 6.51 22.93
N ARG A 678 3.85 6.56 24.23
CA ARG A 678 3.54 7.69 25.12
C ARG A 678 4.43 8.91 24.80
N PRO A 679 3.94 10.16 24.95
CA PRO A 679 4.76 11.35 24.77
C PRO A 679 5.93 11.38 25.77
N LEU A 680 7.11 11.81 25.32
CA LEU A 680 8.25 12.05 26.21
C LEU A 680 7.87 13.06 27.30
N GLY A 681 8.40 12.90 28.51
CA GLY A 681 8.16 13.85 29.60
C GLY A 681 8.62 15.28 29.24
N ALA A 682 7.92 16.30 29.75
CA ALA A 682 8.13 17.70 29.37
C ALA A 682 9.59 18.17 29.56
N ALA A 683 10.26 17.76 30.64
CA ALA A 683 11.67 18.09 30.87
C ALA A 683 12.60 17.44 29.83
N VAL A 684 12.33 16.20 29.43
CA VAL A 684 13.09 15.48 28.39
C VAL A 684 12.85 16.13 27.03
N ALA A 685 11.61 16.51 26.73
CA ALA A 685 11.26 17.23 25.51
C ALA A 685 11.95 18.60 25.41
N TRP A 686 12.02 19.34 26.50
CA TRP A 686 12.76 20.61 26.56
C TRP A 686 14.24 20.42 26.20
N ARG A 687 14.90 19.45 26.85
CA ARG A 687 16.31 19.14 26.59
C ARG A 687 16.54 18.64 25.17
N ALA A 688 15.63 17.82 24.63
CA ALA A 688 15.72 17.32 23.27
C ALA A 688 15.63 18.45 22.23
N LEU A 689 14.70 19.41 22.42
CA LEU A 689 14.53 20.54 21.52
C LEU A 689 15.65 21.59 21.64
N ARG A 690 16.01 21.98 22.87
CA ARG A 690 17.03 23.02 23.09
C ARG A 690 18.45 22.54 22.89
N GLY A 691 18.70 21.26 23.20
CA GLY A 691 20.02 20.64 23.04
C GLY A 691 20.35 20.23 21.61
N ALA A 692 19.44 20.42 20.64
CA ALA A 692 19.63 19.93 19.28
C ALA A 692 20.87 20.57 18.66
N SER A 693 21.74 19.76 18.06
CA SER A 693 22.96 20.24 17.38
C SER A 693 22.74 20.58 15.92
N ALA A 694 21.61 20.13 15.34
CA ALA A 694 21.14 20.51 14.02
C ALA A 694 19.63 20.25 13.89
N VAL A 695 18.97 21.04 13.04
CA VAL A 695 17.55 20.83 12.68
C VAL A 695 17.46 20.38 11.23
N VAL A 696 16.79 19.24 11.00
CA VAL A 696 16.56 18.71 9.66
C VAL A 696 15.07 18.56 9.42
N ALA A 697 14.65 18.75 8.17
CA ALA A 697 13.25 18.59 7.81
C ALA A 697 13.12 18.25 6.32
N MET A 698 12.73 17.02 6.00
CA MET A 698 12.61 16.56 4.62
C MET A 698 11.15 16.52 4.18
N HIS A 699 10.77 17.44 3.29
CA HIS A 699 9.37 17.61 2.85
C HIS A 699 8.39 17.85 4.02
N PRO A 700 8.67 18.81 4.93
CA PRO A 700 7.92 18.97 6.18
C PRO A 700 6.57 19.71 6.05
N ASP A 701 6.08 19.91 4.83
CA ASP A 701 4.76 20.50 4.55
C ASP A 701 4.49 21.81 5.35
N GLN A 702 3.43 21.85 6.15
CA GLN A 702 3.03 23.02 6.94
C GLN A 702 4.07 23.41 8.00
N ALA A 703 4.92 22.47 8.45
CA ALA A 703 5.95 22.68 9.47
C ALA A 703 7.27 23.25 8.91
N THR A 704 7.37 23.47 7.60
CA THR A 704 8.60 23.97 6.94
C THR A 704 9.13 25.25 7.58
N GLU A 705 8.26 26.22 7.81
CA GLU A 705 8.65 27.52 8.36
C GLU A 705 9.08 27.41 9.83
N PHE A 706 8.33 26.64 10.63
CA PHE A 706 8.68 26.36 12.02
C PHE A 706 10.07 25.70 12.14
N ALA A 707 10.40 24.75 11.28
CA ALA A 707 11.73 24.12 11.28
C ALA A 707 12.87 25.12 11.04
N VAL A 708 12.66 26.08 10.13
CA VAL A 708 13.64 27.14 9.85
C VAL A 708 13.75 28.11 11.03
N ASP A 709 12.62 28.55 11.57
CA ASP A 709 12.61 29.50 12.69
C ASP A 709 13.18 28.88 13.97
N LEU A 710 12.93 27.59 14.22
CA LEU A 710 13.52 26.85 15.31
C LEU A 710 15.04 26.78 15.19
N ALA A 711 15.57 26.47 14.01
CA ALA A 711 17.01 26.43 13.79
C ALA A 711 17.68 27.78 14.02
N LEU A 712 17.02 28.87 13.62
CA LEU A 712 17.50 30.23 13.86
C LEU A 712 17.46 30.60 15.34
N ALA A 713 16.39 30.25 16.06
CA ALA A 713 16.25 30.50 17.49
C ALA A 713 17.28 29.73 18.33
N LEU A 714 17.65 28.52 17.90
CA LEU A 714 18.68 27.70 18.54
C LEU A 714 20.11 28.05 18.09
N ASP A 715 20.26 28.87 17.05
CA ASP A 715 21.54 29.19 16.41
C ASP A 715 22.32 27.94 15.93
N VAL A 716 21.62 26.98 15.33
CA VAL A 716 22.22 25.71 14.88
C VAL A 716 22.20 25.56 13.35
N PRO A 717 23.03 24.64 12.80
CA PRO A 717 22.92 24.23 11.41
C PRO A 717 21.52 23.70 11.08
N MET A 718 21.07 23.92 9.84
CA MET A 718 19.83 23.33 9.36
C MET A 718 19.89 22.86 7.90
N ALA A 719 19.05 21.88 7.60
CA ALA A 719 18.86 21.35 6.25
C ALA A 719 17.38 21.01 6.03
N VAL A 720 16.68 21.87 5.29
CA VAL A 720 15.23 21.79 5.08
C VAL A 720 14.92 21.66 3.58
N VAL A 721 14.14 20.65 3.19
CA VAL A 721 13.71 20.46 1.79
C VAL A 721 12.25 20.88 1.65
N PRO A 722 11.95 22.14 1.28
CA PRO A 722 10.57 22.61 1.09
C PRO A 722 9.92 21.97 -0.14
N CYS A 723 8.67 21.49 0.01
CA CYS A 723 7.88 20.90 -1.08
C CYS A 723 6.58 21.65 -1.38
N CYS A 724 5.80 21.94 -0.34
CA CYS A 724 4.42 22.43 -0.42
C CYS A 724 4.32 23.82 0.21
N VAL A 725 3.64 24.75 -0.47
CA VAL A 725 3.62 26.18 -0.10
C VAL A 725 2.51 26.50 0.90
N TYR A 726 1.36 25.82 0.79
CA TYR A 726 0.17 26.06 1.60
C TYR A 726 -0.24 27.55 1.66
N ALA A 727 -0.24 28.23 0.50
CA ALA A 727 -0.46 29.68 0.40
C ALA A 727 -1.81 30.15 0.98
N SER A 728 -2.83 29.29 0.99
CA SER A 728 -4.13 29.57 1.60
C SER A 728 -4.08 29.50 3.13
N ASP A 729 -3.33 28.56 3.69
CA ASP A 729 -3.23 28.34 5.14
C ASP A 729 -2.24 29.31 5.80
N PHE A 730 -1.25 29.79 5.03
CA PHE A 730 -0.25 30.77 5.48
C PHE A 730 -0.36 32.08 4.69
N PRO A 731 -1.52 32.77 4.76
CA PRO A 731 -1.76 33.93 3.95
C PRO A 731 -0.93 35.14 4.35
N HIS A 732 -0.18 35.08 5.45
CA HIS A 732 0.70 36.12 5.97
C HIS A 732 2.12 36.08 5.37
N ARG A 733 2.53 35.00 4.71
CA ARG A 733 3.87 34.89 4.10
C ARG A 733 4.03 35.91 2.98
N ARG A 734 5.03 36.79 3.11
CA ARG A 734 5.33 37.88 2.18
C ARG A 734 6.82 37.91 1.89
N LEU A 735 7.18 38.09 0.62
CA LEU A 735 8.55 38.41 0.22
C LEU A 735 8.92 39.82 0.70
N PRO A 736 10.23 40.18 0.75
CA PRO A 736 10.68 41.51 1.15
C PRO A 736 10.07 42.67 0.32
N ASP A 737 9.67 42.39 -0.92
CA ASP A 737 9.00 43.34 -1.82
C ASP A 737 7.48 43.43 -1.61
N GLY A 738 6.93 42.73 -0.61
CA GLY A 738 5.51 42.73 -0.27
C GLY A 738 4.65 41.77 -1.09
N ARG A 739 5.19 41.02 -2.05
CA ARG A 739 4.42 40.00 -2.80
C ARG A 739 4.02 38.83 -1.90
N ARG A 740 2.84 38.27 -2.14
CA ARG A 740 2.37 37.05 -1.45
C ARG A 740 3.15 35.84 -1.93
N VAL A 741 3.53 34.96 -1.00
CA VAL A 741 4.14 33.68 -1.32
C VAL A 741 3.07 32.73 -1.86
N THR A 742 3.12 32.41 -3.15
CA THR A 742 2.12 31.57 -3.83
C THR A 742 2.72 30.43 -4.62
N SER A 743 3.95 30.58 -5.08
CA SER A 743 4.72 29.55 -5.78
C SER A 743 5.77 28.88 -4.89
N HIS A 744 6.35 27.78 -5.36
CA HIS A 744 7.43 27.10 -4.64
C HIS A 744 8.71 27.94 -4.65
N GLU A 745 8.94 28.65 -5.75
CA GLU A 745 10.04 29.59 -5.91
C GLU A 745 9.92 30.75 -4.91
N ASP A 746 8.72 31.36 -4.80
CA ASP A 746 8.45 32.40 -3.79
C ASP A 746 8.69 31.87 -2.38
N PHE A 747 8.36 30.60 -2.13
CA PHE A 747 8.49 30.01 -0.81
C PHE A 747 9.95 29.78 -0.43
N VAL A 748 10.78 29.32 -1.36
CA VAL A 748 12.22 29.20 -1.15
C VAL A 748 12.85 30.57 -0.91
N GLU A 749 12.49 31.57 -1.73
CA GLU A 749 12.97 32.94 -1.59
C GLU A 749 12.56 33.54 -0.23
N TYR A 750 11.32 33.33 0.19
CA TYR A 750 10.81 33.72 1.50
C TYR A 750 11.64 33.13 2.64
N LEU A 751 11.90 31.82 2.61
CA LEU A 751 12.70 31.16 3.66
C LEU A 751 14.15 31.69 3.68
N CYS A 752 14.75 31.94 2.52
CA CYS A 752 16.08 32.54 2.43
C CYS A 752 16.11 33.98 2.96
N SER A 753 15.02 34.74 2.83
CA SER A 753 14.95 36.13 3.31
C SER A 753 14.94 36.25 4.84
N LYS A 754 14.66 35.16 5.58
CA LYS A 754 14.59 35.17 7.05
C LYS A 754 15.94 35.43 7.73
N HIS A 755 17.07 35.06 7.12
CA HIS A 755 18.39 35.36 7.68
C HIS A 755 19.49 35.31 6.59
N PRO A 756 20.47 36.25 6.58
CA PRO A 756 21.52 36.31 5.55
C PRO A 756 22.38 35.05 5.40
N SER A 757 22.46 34.22 6.45
CA SER A 757 23.24 32.97 6.44
C SER A 757 22.51 31.79 5.78
N ILE A 758 21.27 31.97 5.32
CA ILE A 758 20.47 30.91 4.71
C ILE A 758 20.77 30.84 3.22
N GLY A 759 21.28 29.69 2.79
CA GLY A 759 21.58 29.41 1.39
C GLY A 759 20.66 28.34 0.80
N THR A 760 20.80 28.13 -0.51
CA THR A 760 20.13 27.02 -1.22
C THR A 760 21.14 26.10 -1.89
N ALA A 761 20.87 24.81 -1.86
CA ALA A 761 21.58 23.80 -2.64
C ALA A 761 20.59 22.92 -3.40
N THR A 762 21.06 22.16 -4.37
CA THR A 762 20.23 21.17 -5.09
C THR A 762 20.69 19.77 -4.71
N LEU A 763 19.78 18.98 -4.13
CA LEU A 763 20.04 17.58 -3.84
C LEU A 763 19.87 16.73 -5.10
N PRO A 764 20.73 15.73 -5.32
CA PRO A 764 20.73 14.96 -6.54
C PRO A 764 19.62 13.89 -6.53
N PHE A 765 18.35 14.23 -6.33
CA PHE A 765 17.22 13.30 -6.48
C PHE A 765 16.06 13.92 -7.28
N GLU A 766 15.10 13.09 -7.72
CA GLU A 766 13.93 13.53 -8.49
C GLU A 766 12.83 14.17 -7.62
N GLY A 767 12.15 15.19 -8.17
CA GLY A 767 11.06 15.92 -7.50
C GLY A 767 11.52 17.28 -6.96
N LYS A 768 10.84 17.77 -5.90
CA LYS A 768 11.25 18.97 -5.15
C LYS A 768 12.53 18.65 -4.38
N ASN A 769 13.66 19.14 -4.89
CA ASN A 769 15.00 18.79 -4.44
C ASN A 769 15.86 20.02 -4.10
N THR A 770 15.25 21.20 -4.04
CA THR A 770 15.87 22.41 -3.49
C THR A 770 16.00 22.23 -1.98
N LEU A 771 17.23 22.28 -1.48
CA LEU A 771 17.56 22.29 -0.08
C LEU A 771 17.80 23.73 0.36
N VAL A 772 17.07 24.19 1.38
CA VAL A 772 17.34 25.42 2.12
C VAL A 772 18.21 25.03 3.32
N PHE A 773 19.36 25.68 3.50
CA PHE A 773 20.30 25.27 4.54
C PHE A 773 21.01 26.43 5.23
N ARG A 774 21.52 26.15 6.43
CA ARG A 774 22.41 27.00 7.24
C ARG A 774 23.50 26.12 7.84
N ARG A 775 24.75 26.59 7.87
CA ARG A 775 25.91 25.82 8.38
C ARG A 775 26.33 26.25 9.77
#